data_AF-A0A7M2WT60-F1
#
_entry.id   AF-A0A7M2WT60-F1
#
_cell.length_a   1.000
_cell.length_b   1.000
_cell.length_c   1.000
_cell.angle_alpha   90.00
_cell.angle_beta   90.00
_cell.angle_gamma   90.00
#
_symmetry.space_group_name_H-M   'P 1'
#
loop_
_entity.id
_entity.type
_entity.pdbx_description
1 polymer ?
#
loop_
_entity_poly.entity_id
_entity_poly.type
_entity_poly.pdbx_seq_one_letter_code
_entity_poly.pdbx_strand_id
1 'polypeptide(L)'
;MTAFSPSKPDESSKGREQPTRTGGRRRKLWIAALAVLLALSLIVAPFLFYLRGSGIKTSVLNNVVPGYAKLEHPFVTTARPNPSEGVISCNSFIAVDVMLPNAGYVVDAATVNSGSVRLIRKLDSWIVPARVNTSAAGDALVLQPEQALSPNTYYRFEILPALKDTAGASFKPFRTGFTTGGAGEASTMPVAFEKIELPLTAGRMYTAVAVGPDGDLYAATYTGDLLRCSLHSDGTIASVDVIETVHRANGGDRLITGICFDPDSTPGAPVLYVSHGQSTRTAADDWTGKLSRLTGATLDHYQDVLVGFPRAARDHLNNQPAFGPDGALYLPNGSNSAMGDADATWGNRPERKLSACVMRIDLAAIGQRTIDIRTDDGGGPYNPFAPGAPVTVYASGVRNAYDLVWTRDGKLMAPINGSAAGGNTPESPKRDIPALHNVRLTIPDHLARIEPGRYYGHPNPSRGEYVLMGGNPTDGIDPIEVNRYPVGILPQSRWKPPVAEFGSNISPCGIIEYKGSGRTLPIDGALMVCRYSGGKDVCLFLPGRDGSFGEMVTGIDGLFGFADPLDLVQHPVNGHLYVAEFGGKRVTLLRAKPQGVSSRVYREKVGLGMGLHETPAGKHIAKPEGDDARED
;
A
#
# COMPACT_ATOMS: atom_id res chain seq x y z
N MET A 1 11.63 7.22 61.53
CA MET A 1 12.34 8.19 62.38
C MET A 1 13.72 8.40 61.78
N THR A 2 13.89 9.47 60.99
CA THR A 2 14.71 10.67 61.30
C THR A 2 16.22 10.38 61.20
N ALA A 3 16.90 10.73 60.11
CA ALA A 3 17.31 12.06 59.65
C ALA A 3 18.67 12.53 60.21
N PHE A 4 19.61 12.74 59.27
CA PHE A 4 20.56 13.85 59.14
C PHE A 4 21.56 14.26 60.26
N SER A 5 22.84 14.27 59.83
CA SER A 5 23.86 15.36 60.00
C SER A 5 24.64 15.48 61.34
N PRO A 6 25.75 16.27 61.42
CA PRO A 6 26.96 16.32 60.59
C PRO A 6 28.28 16.67 61.37
N SER A 7 29.39 16.86 60.62
CA SER A 7 30.51 17.81 60.87
C SER A 7 31.60 17.42 61.90
N LYS A 8 32.89 17.72 61.78
CA LYS A 8 33.74 18.58 60.90
C LYS A 8 35.24 18.20 61.12
N PRO A 9 36.27 18.90 60.58
CA PRO A 9 37.51 18.30 60.05
C PRO A 9 38.76 18.55 60.91
N ASP A 10 39.89 17.98 60.50
CA ASP A 10 41.21 18.45 60.95
C ASP A 10 42.16 18.66 59.76
N GLU A 11 42.95 19.73 59.87
CA GLU A 11 43.85 20.31 58.89
C GLU A 11 45.29 19.78 59.04
N SER A 12 46.08 20.06 57.99
CA SER A 12 47.55 19.94 57.87
C SER A 12 48.07 18.58 57.39
N SER A 13 48.88 18.49 56.33
CA SER A 13 50.01 19.35 56.01
C SER A 13 50.20 19.60 54.50
N LYS A 14 50.64 20.82 54.23
CA LYS A 14 50.93 21.43 52.92
C LYS A 14 52.36 21.09 52.49
N GLY A 15 52.52 20.59 51.26
CA GLY A 15 53.71 20.82 50.44
C GLY A 15 53.52 22.08 49.59
N ARG A 16 54.52 22.96 49.58
CA ARG A 16 54.48 24.32 49.03
C ARG A 16 55.28 24.35 47.72
N GLU A 17 54.65 24.68 46.60
CA GLU A 17 55.34 25.10 45.36
C GLU A 17 54.90 26.52 44.96
N GLN A 18 55.87 27.32 44.50
CA GLN A 18 55.70 28.72 44.10
C GLN A 18 55.09 28.85 42.69
N PRO A 19 54.31 29.92 42.39
CA PRO A 19 53.68 30.09 41.09
C PRO A 19 54.61 30.78 40.07
N THR A 20 54.87 30.11 38.95
CA THR A 20 55.58 30.68 37.80
C THR A 20 54.70 31.63 36.98
N ARG A 21 55.21 32.83 36.70
CA ARG A 21 54.65 33.86 35.80
C ARG A 21 54.62 33.39 34.34
N THR A 22 53.65 32.59 33.93
CA THR A 22 53.42 32.26 32.49
C THR A 22 51.95 32.29 32.05
N GLY A 23 50.99 32.40 32.97
CA GLY A 23 49.54 32.38 32.66
C GLY A 23 48.98 33.62 31.94
N GLY A 24 49.64 34.78 32.02
CA GLY A 24 49.14 36.04 31.44
C GLY A 24 49.22 36.11 29.92
N ARG A 25 50.17 35.43 29.28
CA ARG A 25 50.40 35.51 27.83
C ARG A 25 49.43 34.62 27.04
N ARG A 26 49.11 33.42 27.56
CA ARG A 26 48.09 32.52 26.99
C ARG A 26 46.69 33.12 27.08
N ARG A 27 46.34 33.77 28.20
CA ARG A 27 45.01 34.41 28.35
C ARG A 27 44.81 35.58 27.38
N LYS A 28 45.87 36.37 27.12
CA LYS A 28 45.84 37.45 26.11
C LYS A 28 45.72 36.92 24.68
N LEU A 29 46.39 35.81 24.35
CA LEU A 29 46.26 35.15 23.04
C LEU A 29 44.85 34.57 22.81
N TRP A 30 44.23 34.00 23.84
CA TRP A 30 42.85 33.50 23.77
C TRP A 30 41.82 34.62 23.59
N ILE A 31 41.99 35.74 24.30
CA ILE A 31 41.11 36.90 24.15
C ILE A 31 41.28 37.55 22.77
N ALA A 32 42.51 37.62 22.25
CA ALA A 32 42.78 38.12 20.91
C ALA A 32 42.17 37.21 19.82
N ALA A 33 42.26 35.89 19.97
CA ALA A 33 41.65 34.94 19.04
C ALA A 33 40.11 35.04 19.04
N LEU A 34 39.49 35.23 20.22
CA LEU A 34 38.05 35.42 20.34
C LEU A 34 37.60 36.75 19.70
N ALA A 35 38.39 37.82 19.88
CA ALA A 35 38.12 39.12 19.28
C ALA A 35 38.23 39.07 17.74
N VAL A 36 39.19 38.32 17.20
CA VAL A 36 39.34 38.10 15.75
C VAL A 36 38.18 37.29 15.19
N LEU A 37 37.71 36.24 15.88
CA LEU A 37 36.54 35.46 15.48
C LEU A 37 35.26 36.30 15.51
N LEU A 38 35.08 37.15 16.53
CA LEU A 38 33.93 38.05 16.61
C LEU A 38 33.97 39.10 15.50
N ALA A 39 35.14 39.69 15.23
CA ALA A 39 35.33 40.64 14.13
C ALA A 39 35.09 39.99 12.75
N LEU A 40 35.54 38.75 12.54
CA LEU A 40 35.24 37.97 11.34
C LEU A 40 33.73 37.70 11.20
N SER A 41 33.04 37.38 12.30
CA SER A 41 31.58 37.17 12.27
C SER A 41 30.80 38.44 11.89
N LEU A 42 31.28 39.61 12.31
CA LEU A 42 30.71 40.91 11.99
C LEU A 42 30.97 41.36 10.54
N ILE A 43 31.96 40.77 9.85
CA ILE A 43 32.24 41.02 8.42
C ILE A 43 31.54 39.98 7.55
N VAL A 44 31.53 38.72 7.96
CA VAL A 44 30.98 37.59 7.20
C VAL A 44 29.46 37.58 7.23
N ALA A 45 28.81 37.94 8.35
CA ALA A 45 27.36 37.93 8.45
C ALA A 45 26.67 38.98 7.55
N PRO A 46 27.12 40.25 7.48
CA PRO A 46 26.58 41.22 6.52
C PRO A 46 26.92 40.87 5.07
N PHE A 47 28.11 40.31 4.79
CA PHE A 47 28.50 39.85 3.46
C PHE A 47 27.62 38.69 2.97
N LEU A 48 27.30 37.72 3.83
CA LEU A 48 26.37 36.62 3.54
C LEU A 48 24.91 37.09 3.41
N PHE A 49 24.54 38.17 4.12
CA PHE A 49 23.22 38.80 3.98
C PHE A 49 23.09 39.56 2.65
N TYR A 50 24.16 40.25 2.22
CA TYR A 50 24.23 40.98 0.94
C TYR A 50 24.27 40.03 -0.28
N LEU A 51 24.69 38.77 -0.09
CA LEU A 51 24.74 37.74 -1.14
C LEU A 51 23.43 36.93 -1.29
N ARG A 52 22.33 37.29 -0.63
CA ARG A 52 21.02 36.65 -0.83
C ARG A 52 20.58 36.75 -2.30
N GLY A 53 20.38 35.60 -2.95
CA GLY A 53 19.93 35.52 -4.35
C GLY A 53 21.04 35.38 -5.39
N SER A 54 22.31 35.43 -5.00
CA SER A 54 23.46 35.40 -5.94
C SER A 54 23.99 34.00 -6.32
N GLY A 55 23.48 32.93 -5.70
CA GLY A 55 23.95 31.54 -5.94
C GLY A 55 25.35 31.21 -5.37
N ILE A 56 26.11 32.20 -4.91
CA ILE A 56 27.47 32.02 -4.35
C ILE A 56 27.43 31.23 -3.05
N LYS A 57 26.41 31.43 -2.21
CA LYS A 57 26.18 30.64 -0.98
C LYS A 57 26.06 29.14 -1.29
N THR A 58 25.39 28.80 -2.39
CA THR A 58 25.18 27.43 -2.85
C THR A 58 26.47 26.82 -3.41
N SER A 59 27.28 27.61 -4.11
CA SER A 59 28.60 27.20 -4.62
C SER A 59 29.60 26.92 -3.49
N VAL A 60 29.60 27.74 -2.43
CA VAL A 60 30.44 27.52 -1.24
C VAL A 60 29.99 26.29 -0.44
N LEU A 61 28.68 26.06 -0.30
CA LEU A 61 28.16 24.88 0.41
C LEU A 61 28.41 23.56 -0.34
N ASN A 62 28.32 23.55 -1.67
CA ASN A 62 28.63 22.38 -2.52
C ASN A 62 30.08 21.89 -2.37
N ASN A 63 31.02 22.79 -2.07
CA ASN A 63 32.45 22.46 -2.01
C ASN A 63 32.94 22.08 -0.60
N VAL A 64 32.12 22.28 0.43
CA VAL A 64 32.56 22.13 1.84
C VAL A 64 31.80 21.02 2.57
N VAL A 65 30.60 20.62 2.10
CA VAL A 65 29.78 19.57 2.73
C VAL A 65 29.55 18.42 1.73
N PRO A 66 30.21 17.25 1.91
CA PRO A 66 29.88 16.05 1.14
C PRO A 66 28.41 15.67 1.36
N GLY A 67 27.60 15.66 0.30
CA GLY A 67 26.16 15.35 0.37
C GLY A 67 25.21 16.55 0.27
N TYR A 68 25.70 17.77 0.08
CA TYR A 68 24.84 18.94 -0.26
C TYR A 68 24.39 18.88 -1.74
N ALA A 69 23.78 17.77 -2.16
CA ALA A 69 23.16 17.70 -3.48
C ALA A 69 21.96 18.66 -3.51
N LYS A 70 21.87 19.51 -4.53
CA LYS A 70 20.66 20.28 -4.80
C LYS A 70 19.55 19.27 -5.07
N LEU A 71 18.65 19.07 -4.11
CA LEU A 71 17.51 18.18 -4.27
C LEU A 71 16.75 18.55 -5.54
N GLU A 72 16.51 17.57 -6.40
CA GLU A 72 15.73 17.78 -7.61
C GLU A 72 14.25 17.79 -7.26
N HIS A 73 13.48 18.60 -7.98
CA HIS A 73 12.05 18.73 -7.70
C HIS A 73 11.27 17.56 -8.30
N PRO A 74 10.56 16.76 -7.49
CA PRO A 74 9.62 15.77 -8.00
C PRO A 74 8.56 16.41 -8.89
N PHE A 75 8.00 15.64 -9.83
CA PHE A 75 7.01 16.18 -10.75
C PHE A 75 6.02 15.10 -11.23
N VAL A 76 4.86 15.56 -11.70
CA VAL A 76 3.84 14.69 -12.28
C VAL A 76 4.26 14.25 -13.68
N THR A 77 4.16 12.96 -13.93
CA THR A 77 4.37 12.37 -15.27
C THR A 77 3.03 12.17 -15.98
N THR A 78 2.05 11.63 -15.26
CA THR A 78 0.71 11.36 -15.77
C THR A 78 -0.31 11.64 -14.67
N ALA A 79 -1.48 12.17 -15.02
CA ALA A 79 -2.64 12.26 -14.14
C ALA A 79 -3.85 11.68 -14.86
N ARG A 80 -4.68 10.93 -14.16
CA ARG A 80 -5.90 10.31 -14.65
C ARG A 80 -7.04 10.69 -13.71
N PRO A 81 -8.19 11.18 -14.19
CA PRO A 81 -8.52 11.41 -15.58
C PRO A 81 -7.76 12.59 -16.17
N ASN A 82 -7.51 12.52 -17.48
CA ASN A 82 -6.91 13.60 -18.25
C ASN A 82 -7.88 14.13 -19.33
N PRO A 83 -7.62 15.32 -19.92
CA PRO A 83 -8.52 15.94 -20.90
C PRO A 83 -8.86 15.07 -22.13
N SER A 84 -8.04 14.06 -22.44
CA SER A 84 -8.23 13.16 -23.59
C SER A 84 -9.03 11.88 -23.28
N GLU A 85 -9.33 11.59 -22.00
CA GLU A 85 -10.06 10.39 -21.57
C GLU A 85 -11.58 10.44 -21.82
N GLY A 86 -12.08 11.49 -22.48
CA GLY A 86 -13.48 11.60 -22.87
C GLY A 86 -14.42 11.84 -21.67
N VAL A 87 -15.54 11.12 -21.65
CA VAL A 87 -16.61 11.32 -20.66
C VAL A 87 -16.29 10.60 -19.35
N ILE A 88 -16.02 11.38 -18.29
CA ILE A 88 -15.61 10.85 -16.98
C ILE A 88 -16.82 10.56 -16.08
N SER A 89 -16.80 9.44 -15.37
CA SER A 89 -17.86 9.10 -14.41
C SER A 89 -17.91 10.09 -13.24
N CYS A 90 -19.13 10.38 -12.76
CA CYS A 90 -19.31 11.18 -11.55
C CYS A 90 -18.72 10.51 -10.29
N ASN A 91 -18.46 9.21 -10.31
CA ASN A 91 -17.83 8.48 -9.20
C ASN A 91 -16.31 8.35 -9.34
N SER A 92 -15.71 9.01 -10.33
CA SER A 92 -14.27 8.91 -10.57
C SER A 92 -13.45 9.55 -9.46
N PHE A 93 -12.25 9.00 -9.27
CA PHE A 93 -11.17 9.57 -8.47
C PHE A 93 -10.06 10.04 -9.40
N ILE A 94 -9.09 10.77 -8.86
CA ILE A 94 -7.89 11.20 -9.57
C ILE A 94 -6.70 10.40 -9.07
N ALA A 95 -5.96 9.77 -9.97
CA ALA A 95 -4.68 9.13 -9.73
C ALA A 95 -3.55 9.85 -10.48
N VAL A 96 -2.38 9.95 -9.86
CA VAL A 96 -1.25 10.68 -10.39
C VAL A 96 0.03 9.86 -10.24
N ASP A 97 0.68 9.61 -11.37
CA ASP A 97 2.01 9.00 -11.42
C ASP A 97 3.07 10.10 -11.31
N VAL A 98 4.05 9.88 -10.44
CA VAL A 98 5.08 10.87 -10.14
C VAL A 98 6.48 10.39 -10.53
N MET A 99 7.33 11.33 -10.90
CA MET A 99 8.77 11.16 -10.95
C MET A 99 9.37 11.61 -9.63
N LEU A 100 10.11 10.71 -8.98
CA LEU A 100 10.86 10.96 -7.75
C LEU A 100 12.37 10.93 -8.07
N PRO A 101 13.00 12.07 -8.39
CA PRO A 101 14.39 12.10 -8.83
C PRO A 101 15.40 11.88 -7.70
N ASN A 102 14.99 12.10 -6.45
CA ASN A 102 15.84 11.91 -5.28
C ASN A 102 15.79 10.44 -4.82
N ALA A 103 16.83 9.67 -5.13
CA ALA A 103 16.89 8.23 -4.87
C ALA A 103 16.61 7.89 -3.40
N GLY A 104 15.78 6.86 -3.17
CA GLY A 104 15.38 6.37 -1.85
C GLY A 104 14.23 7.16 -1.20
N TYR A 105 13.93 8.37 -1.68
CA TYR A 105 12.86 9.21 -1.18
C TYR A 105 11.56 9.02 -1.96
N VAL A 106 10.47 9.08 -1.22
CA VAL A 106 9.10 8.91 -1.72
C VAL A 106 8.24 10.13 -1.38
N VAL A 107 7.02 10.20 -1.91
CA VAL A 107 6.04 11.22 -1.53
C VAL A 107 5.88 11.25 -0.02
N ASP A 108 6.02 12.43 0.59
CA ASP A 108 5.82 12.59 2.02
C ASP A 108 4.33 12.68 2.35
N ALA A 109 3.78 11.59 2.88
CA ALA A 109 2.38 11.48 3.29
C ALA A 109 1.96 12.59 4.28
N ALA A 110 2.86 13.13 5.11
CA ALA A 110 2.55 14.23 6.03
C ALA A 110 2.23 15.54 5.28
N THR A 111 2.70 15.68 4.05
CA THR A 111 2.44 16.86 3.20
C THR A 111 1.28 16.65 2.23
N VAL A 112 0.67 15.46 2.18
CA VAL A 112 -0.48 15.16 1.31
C VAL A 112 -1.78 15.57 2.02
N ASN A 113 -2.35 16.70 1.61
CA ASN A 113 -3.59 17.23 2.19
C ASN A 113 -4.26 18.24 1.23
N SER A 114 -5.42 18.77 1.60
CA SER A 114 -6.15 19.77 0.80
C SER A 114 -5.37 21.08 0.60
N GLY A 115 -4.34 21.36 1.40
CA GLY A 115 -3.44 22.48 1.23
C GLY A 115 -2.46 22.30 0.06
N SER A 116 -2.10 21.07 -0.29
CA SER A 116 -1.08 20.71 -1.28
C SER A 116 -1.63 20.06 -2.55
N VAL A 117 -2.79 19.40 -2.47
CA VAL A 117 -3.47 18.74 -3.59
C VAL A 117 -4.96 19.08 -3.55
N ARG A 118 -5.51 19.56 -4.66
CA ARG A 118 -6.90 20.07 -4.70
C ARG A 118 -7.64 19.65 -5.96
N LEU A 119 -8.94 19.46 -5.82
CA LEU A 119 -9.89 19.40 -6.92
C LEU A 119 -10.85 20.60 -6.83
N ILE A 120 -10.98 21.33 -7.93
CA ILE A 120 -11.75 22.59 -7.97
C ILE A 120 -12.83 22.46 -9.04
N ARG A 121 -14.09 22.64 -8.67
CA ARG A 121 -15.19 22.82 -9.63
C ARG A 121 -15.05 24.20 -10.25
N LYS A 122 -14.94 24.27 -11.57
CA LYS A 122 -14.56 25.53 -12.24
C LYS A 122 -15.68 26.53 -12.40
N LEU A 123 -16.94 26.08 -12.40
CA LEU A 123 -18.11 26.95 -12.54
C LEU A 123 -18.15 28.05 -11.47
N ASP A 124 -17.82 27.70 -10.23
CA ASP A 124 -17.94 28.55 -9.04
C ASP A 124 -16.66 28.58 -8.18
N SER A 125 -15.57 27.98 -8.68
CA SER A 125 -14.30 27.83 -7.95
C SER A 125 -14.42 27.09 -6.62
N TRP A 126 -15.45 26.26 -6.45
CA TRP A 126 -15.66 25.44 -5.26
C TRP A 126 -14.55 24.40 -5.11
N ILE A 127 -13.86 24.37 -3.97
CA ILE A 127 -12.91 23.32 -3.63
C ILE A 127 -13.72 22.09 -3.21
N VAL A 128 -13.64 21.03 -4.00
CA VAL A 128 -14.36 19.79 -3.75
C VAL A 128 -13.78 19.10 -2.52
N PRO A 129 -14.57 18.82 -1.46
CA PRO A 129 -14.13 17.99 -0.36
C PRO A 129 -13.70 16.62 -0.86
N ALA A 130 -12.49 16.22 -0.52
CA ALA A 130 -11.87 15.01 -1.02
C ALA A 130 -10.88 14.44 -0.02
N ARG A 131 -10.76 13.12 -0.01
CA ARG A 131 -9.68 12.40 0.66
C ARG A 131 -8.50 12.31 -0.28
N VAL A 132 -7.34 12.75 0.18
CA VAL A 132 -6.08 12.67 -0.57
C VAL A 132 -5.11 11.78 0.18
N ASN A 133 -4.46 10.87 -0.53
CA ASN A 133 -3.39 10.03 0.02
C ASN A 133 -2.31 9.80 -1.05
N THR A 134 -1.20 9.22 -0.61
CA THR A 134 -0.25 8.55 -1.49
C THR A 134 -0.46 7.05 -1.41
N SER A 135 -0.02 6.31 -2.43
CA SER A 135 0.15 4.86 -2.36
C SER A 135 0.93 4.46 -1.10
N ALA A 136 0.75 3.24 -0.59
CA ALA A 136 1.48 2.80 0.60
C ALA A 136 3.01 2.74 0.38
N ALA A 137 3.48 2.48 -0.85
CA ALA A 137 4.88 2.63 -1.26
C ALA A 137 5.37 4.09 -1.41
N GLY A 138 4.45 5.07 -1.49
CA GLY A 138 4.75 6.49 -1.67
C GLY A 138 5.14 6.92 -3.11
N ASP A 139 4.78 6.15 -4.13
CA ASP A 139 5.17 6.36 -5.54
C ASP A 139 4.03 6.85 -6.47
N ALA A 140 2.83 7.07 -5.92
CA ALA A 140 1.70 7.70 -6.62
C ALA A 140 0.87 8.59 -5.67
N LEU A 141 0.03 9.47 -6.21
CA LEU A 141 -0.99 10.21 -5.44
C LEU A 141 -2.38 9.81 -5.88
N VAL A 142 -3.32 9.81 -4.93
CA VAL A 142 -4.74 9.57 -5.19
C VAL A 142 -5.58 10.63 -4.48
N LEU A 143 -6.57 11.18 -5.19
CA LEU A 143 -7.61 12.08 -4.65
C LEU A 143 -8.98 11.47 -4.95
N GLN A 144 -9.71 11.11 -3.91
CA GLN A 144 -11.08 10.61 -3.97
C GLN A 144 -12.06 11.69 -3.46
N PRO A 145 -12.94 12.22 -4.32
CA PRO A 145 -14.04 13.07 -3.86
C PRO A 145 -14.88 12.36 -2.78
N GLU A 146 -15.26 13.08 -1.72
CA GLU A 146 -16.09 12.52 -0.63
C GLU A 146 -17.54 12.28 -1.05
N GLN A 147 -17.97 12.94 -2.12
CA GLN A 147 -19.28 12.79 -2.75
C GLN A 147 -19.10 12.65 -4.26
N ALA A 148 -20.10 12.05 -4.91
CA ALA A 148 -20.14 12.00 -6.37
C ALA A 148 -20.05 13.42 -6.97
N LEU A 149 -19.24 13.55 -8.01
CA LEU A 149 -19.07 14.78 -8.76
C LEU A 149 -20.37 15.16 -9.48
N SER A 150 -20.57 16.47 -9.68
CA SER A 150 -21.70 17.00 -10.44
C SER A 150 -21.59 16.55 -11.90
N PRO A 151 -22.70 16.17 -12.56
CA PRO A 151 -22.68 15.79 -13.97
C PRO A 151 -22.41 17.00 -14.88
N ASN A 152 -21.92 16.76 -16.10
CA ASN A 152 -21.62 17.77 -17.12
C ASN A 152 -20.80 18.96 -16.59
N THR A 153 -19.86 18.68 -15.68
CA THR A 153 -19.17 19.71 -14.90
C THR A 153 -17.67 19.61 -15.13
N TYR A 154 -17.04 20.75 -15.42
CA TYR A 154 -15.59 20.84 -15.56
C TYR A 154 -14.91 21.00 -14.20
N TYR A 155 -13.92 20.16 -13.94
CA TYR A 155 -13.09 20.15 -12.75
C TYR A 155 -11.62 20.39 -13.10
N ARG A 156 -10.90 21.10 -12.23
CA ARG A 156 -9.47 21.32 -12.31
C ARG A 156 -8.78 20.67 -11.11
N PHE A 157 -7.83 19.78 -11.38
CA PHE A 157 -6.95 19.19 -10.39
C PHE A 157 -5.65 20.00 -10.30
N GLU A 158 -5.15 20.22 -9.08
CA GLU A 158 -3.92 20.98 -8.82
C GLU A 158 -3.02 20.28 -7.80
N ILE A 159 -1.70 20.29 -8.06
CA ILE A 159 -0.65 20.03 -7.09
C ILE A 159 0.14 21.33 -6.88
N LEU A 160 0.32 21.68 -5.62
CA LEU A 160 0.94 22.91 -5.16
C LEU A 160 2.34 22.62 -4.56
N PRO A 161 3.26 23.62 -4.52
CA PRO A 161 4.60 23.45 -3.94
C PRO A 161 4.66 23.02 -2.48
N ALA A 162 3.53 23.05 -1.77
CA ALA A 162 3.41 22.55 -0.41
C ALA A 162 3.55 21.01 -0.34
N LEU A 163 3.29 20.29 -1.44
CA LEU A 163 3.57 18.86 -1.54
C LEU A 163 5.08 18.63 -1.63
N LYS A 164 5.61 17.68 -0.86
CA LYS A 164 7.03 17.36 -0.82
C LYS A 164 7.29 15.86 -0.93
N ASP A 165 8.52 15.51 -1.27
CA ASP A 165 9.07 14.20 -0.95
C ASP A 165 9.63 14.17 0.48
N THR A 166 10.01 12.97 0.92
CA THR A 166 10.62 12.70 2.23
C THR A 166 12.04 13.25 2.38
N ALA A 167 12.66 13.78 1.31
CA ALA A 167 13.89 14.58 1.39
C ALA A 167 13.60 16.06 1.73
N GLY A 168 12.33 16.48 1.62
CA GLY A 168 11.88 17.86 1.79
C GLY A 168 11.85 18.68 0.50
N ALA A 169 12.08 18.06 -0.66
CA ALA A 169 12.01 18.72 -1.95
C ALA A 169 10.55 18.97 -2.37
N SER A 170 10.21 20.21 -2.68
CA SER A 170 8.87 20.55 -3.17
C SER A 170 8.61 20.00 -4.56
N PHE A 171 7.38 19.54 -4.80
CA PHE A 171 6.92 19.17 -6.14
C PHE A 171 6.83 20.38 -7.06
N LYS A 172 7.12 20.19 -8.36
CA LYS A 172 6.78 21.17 -9.39
C LYS A 172 5.26 21.35 -9.40
N PRO A 173 4.74 22.60 -9.46
CA PRO A 173 3.31 22.83 -9.62
C PRO A 173 2.76 22.08 -10.84
N PHE A 174 1.60 21.47 -10.68
CA PHE A 174 0.93 20.75 -11.76
C PHE A 174 -0.55 21.08 -11.78
N ARG A 175 -1.12 21.17 -12.99
CA ARG A 175 -2.54 21.40 -13.19
C ARG A 175 -3.03 20.57 -14.38
N THR A 176 -4.18 19.95 -14.21
CA THR A 176 -4.93 19.31 -15.30
C THR A 176 -6.42 19.49 -15.06
N GLY A 177 -7.26 19.11 -16.02
CA GLY A 177 -8.70 19.15 -15.85
C GLY A 177 -9.41 18.07 -16.64
N PHE A 178 -10.67 17.83 -16.29
CA PHE A 178 -11.55 16.89 -16.96
C PHE A 178 -13.00 17.33 -16.79
N THR A 179 -13.86 16.82 -17.66
CA THR A 179 -15.31 17.07 -17.61
C THR A 179 -16.02 15.77 -17.30
N THR A 180 -16.87 15.80 -16.28
CA THR A 180 -17.77 14.66 -16.00
C THR A 180 -18.83 14.55 -17.08
N GLY A 181 -19.24 13.31 -17.36
CA GLY A 181 -20.38 13.04 -18.22
C GLY A 181 -21.71 13.53 -17.68
N GLY A 182 -22.74 13.38 -18.50
CA GLY A 182 -24.11 13.46 -18.01
C GLY A 182 -24.31 12.50 -16.84
N ALA A 183 -25.30 12.79 -15.99
CA ALA A 183 -25.76 11.77 -15.05
C ALA A 183 -26.21 10.58 -15.91
N GLY A 184 -25.44 9.48 -15.88
CA GLY A 184 -25.88 8.26 -16.55
C GLY A 184 -27.27 7.87 -16.05
N GLU A 185 -27.97 7.01 -16.78
CA GLU A 185 -29.22 6.47 -16.25
C GLU A 185 -28.97 5.89 -14.85
N ALA A 186 -29.71 6.39 -13.86
CA ALA A 186 -29.58 5.94 -12.49
C ALA A 186 -29.99 4.47 -12.43
N SER A 187 -29.00 3.57 -12.47
CA SER A 187 -29.25 2.15 -12.33
C SER A 187 -29.46 1.83 -10.85
N THR A 188 -30.39 0.93 -10.58
CA THR A 188 -30.71 0.50 -9.23
C THR A 188 -30.04 -0.83 -8.91
N MET A 189 -29.83 -1.07 -7.62
CA MET A 189 -29.45 -2.38 -7.09
C MET A 189 -30.36 -2.68 -5.89
N PRO A 190 -30.99 -3.86 -5.82
CA PRO A 190 -31.89 -4.24 -4.73
C PRO A 190 -31.11 -4.66 -3.46
N VAL A 191 -30.06 -3.90 -3.14
CA VAL A 191 -29.32 -3.98 -1.88
C VAL A 191 -28.85 -2.59 -1.50
N ALA A 192 -28.87 -2.30 -0.21
CA ALA A 192 -28.26 -1.12 0.39
C ALA A 192 -27.84 -1.46 1.82
N PHE A 193 -26.81 -0.79 2.31
CA PHE A 193 -26.27 -0.98 3.65
C PHE A 193 -26.38 0.31 4.46
N GLU A 194 -26.61 0.14 5.75
CA GLU A 194 -26.37 1.15 6.77
C GLU A 194 -24.92 1.01 7.23
N LYS A 195 -24.19 2.12 7.26
CA LYS A 195 -22.83 2.19 7.79
C LYS A 195 -22.88 2.66 9.24
N ILE A 196 -22.40 1.83 10.16
CA ILE A 196 -22.49 2.06 11.60
C ILE A 196 -21.06 2.12 12.15
N GLU A 197 -20.74 3.23 12.82
CA GLU A 197 -19.46 3.39 13.51
C GLU A 197 -19.40 2.47 14.74
N LEU A 198 -18.21 1.94 15.03
CA LEU A 198 -17.95 1.11 16.21
C LEU A 198 -16.92 1.83 17.11
N PRO A 199 -17.37 2.71 18.04
CA PRO A 199 -16.49 3.62 18.77
C PRO A 199 -15.37 2.92 19.57
N LEU A 200 -15.61 1.71 20.07
CA LEU A 200 -14.62 0.93 20.82
C LEU A 200 -13.41 0.49 19.98
N THR A 201 -13.49 0.62 18.65
CA THR A 201 -12.37 0.32 17.74
C THR A 201 -11.60 1.58 17.32
N ALA A 202 -12.03 2.78 17.71
CA ALA A 202 -11.39 4.01 17.25
C ALA A 202 -9.92 4.12 17.68
N GLY A 203 -9.09 4.68 16.79
CA GLY A 203 -7.72 5.12 17.08
C GLY A 203 -6.60 4.17 16.65
N ARG A 204 -6.91 2.98 16.11
CA ARG A 204 -5.90 2.01 15.65
C ARG A 204 -5.98 1.80 14.14
N MET A 205 -4.82 1.63 13.49
CA MET A 205 -4.78 1.26 12.06
C MET A 205 -5.03 -0.25 11.94
N TYR A 206 -6.23 -0.64 11.51
CA TYR A 206 -6.59 -2.04 11.33
C TYR A 206 -6.14 -2.57 9.98
N THR A 207 -5.70 -3.83 9.98
CA THR A 207 -5.05 -4.46 8.84
C THR A 207 -5.67 -5.78 8.42
N ALA A 208 -6.37 -6.47 9.31
CA ALA A 208 -7.10 -7.69 8.99
C ALA A 208 -8.28 -7.88 9.94
N VAL A 209 -9.34 -8.55 9.50
CA VAL A 209 -10.51 -8.93 10.29
C VAL A 209 -10.92 -10.39 10.04
N ALA A 210 -11.39 -11.07 11.08
CA ALA A 210 -11.94 -12.42 11.00
C ALA A 210 -13.05 -12.59 12.04
N VAL A 211 -13.95 -13.56 11.85
CA VAL A 211 -14.88 -13.98 12.90
C VAL A 211 -14.38 -15.29 13.49
N GLY A 212 -14.28 -15.34 14.82
CA GLY A 212 -13.79 -16.49 15.55
C GLY A 212 -14.83 -17.62 15.66
N PRO A 213 -14.39 -18.81 16.12
CA PRO A 213 -15.28 -19.96 16.36
C PRO A 213 -16.32 -19.69 17.45
N ASP A 214 -16.07 -18.69 18.31
CA ASP A 214 -16.93 -18.16 19.36
C ASP A 214 -17.99 -17.16 18.87
N GLY A 215 -17.93 -16.73 17.60
CA GLY A 215 -18.79 -15.70 17.05
C GLY A 215 -18.34 -14.26 17.35
N ASP A 216 -17.18 -14.08 17.99
CA ASP A 216 -16.61 -12.75 18.23
C ASP A 216 -15.91 -12.25 16.96
N LEU A 217 -15.86 -10.92 16.81
CA LEU A 217 -15.08 -10.28 15.76
C LEU A 217 -13.63 -10.10 16.23
N TYR A 218 -12.68 -10.58 15.45
CA TYR A 218 -11.26 -10.37 15.66
C TYR A 218 -10.73 -9.34 14.66
N ALA A 219 -9.98 -8.35 15.15
CA ALA A 219 -9.40 -7.30 14.32
C ALA A 219 -7.91 -7.10 14.65
N ALA A 220 -7.04 -7.26 13.65
CA ALA A 220 -5.61 -7.09 13.78
C ALA A 220 -5.15 -5.69 13.42
N THR A 221 -4.01 -5.26 13.97
CA THR A 221 -3.48 -3.91 13.77
C THR A 221 -2.07 -3.88 13.20
N TYR A 222 -1.72 -2.71 12.68
CA TYR A 222 -0.38 -2.39 12.17
C TYR A 222 0.73 -2.50 13.24
N THR A 223 0.39 -2.40 14.52
CA THR A 223 1.34 -2.44 15.66
C THR A 223 1.42 -3.81 16.33
N GLY A 224 0.60 -4.77 15.93
CA GLY A 224 0.70 -6.15 16.40
C GLY A 224 -0.28 -6.52 17.50
N ASP A 225 -1.29 -5.69 17.71
CA ASP A 225 -2.40 -5.98 18.60
C ASP A 225 -3.49 -6.74 17.85
N LEU A 226 -4.19 -7.61 18.58
CA LEU A 226 -5.44 -8.22 18.16
C LEU A 226 -6.55 -7.75 19.11
N LEU A 227 -7.66 -7.27 18.57
CA LEU A 227 -8.86 -7.01 19.35
C LEU A 227 -9.80 -8.20 19.18
N ARG A 228 -10.24 -8.80 20.28
CA ARG A 228 -11.39 -9.71 20.33
C ARG A 228 -12.60 -8.90 20.79
N CYS A 229 -13.56 -8.75 19.90
CA CYS A 229 -14.73 -7.89 20.08
C CYS A 229 -15.97 -8.76 20.22
N SER A 230 -16.52 -8.84 21.43
CA SER A 230 -17.81 -9.49 21.62
C SER A 230 -18.93 -8.63 21.05
N LEU A 231 -19.90 -9.27 20.40
CA LEU A 231 -20.92 -8.59 19.61
C LEU A 231 -22.28 -8.62 20.30
N HIS A 232 -23.00 -7.49 20.23
CA HIS A 232 -24.43 -7.46 20.46
C HIS A 232 -25.17 -8.17 19.31
N SER A 233 -26.44 -8.52 19.53
CA SER A 233 -27.27 -9.16 18.51
C SER A 233 -27.48 -8.30 17.26
N ASP A 234 -27.34 -6.98 17.38
CA ASP A 234 -27.41 -6.05 16.27
C ASP A 234 -26.07 -5.87 15.52
N GLY A 235 -25.02 -6.56 15.97
CA GLY A 235 -23.67 -6.52 15.40
C GLY A 235 -22.77 -5.42 15.94
N THR A 236 -23.26 -4.51 16.79
CA THR A 236 -22.38 -3.54 17.45
C THR A 236 -21.50 -4.21 18.51
N ILE A 237 -20.42 -3.57 18.92
CA ILE A 237 -19.45 -4.16 19.86
C ILE A 237 -19.92 -3.93 21.30
N ALA A 238 -20.04 -5.03 22.06
CA ALA A 238 -20.38 -5.04 23.47
C ALA A 238 -19.15 -4.83 24.37
N SER A 239 -18.04 -5.48 24.06
CA SER A 239 -16.79 -5.41 24.81
C SER A 239 -15.60 -5.69 23.89
N VAL A 240 -14.41 -5.24 24.31
CA VAL A 240 -13.15 -5.45 23.59
C VAL A 240 -12.11 -5.97 24.58
N ASP A 241 -11.53 -7.11 24.25
CA ASP A 241 -10.31 -7.63 24.87
C ASP A 241 -9.14 -7.43 23.91
N VAL A 242 -8.04 -6.88 24.41
CA VAL A 242 -6.81 -6.67 23.63
C VAL A 242 -5.84 -7.82 23.90
N ILE A 243 -5.43 -8.49 22.83
CA ILE A 243 -4.51 -9.62 22.82
C ILE A 243 -3.19 -9.14 22.22
N GLU A 244 -2.18 -8.97 23.08
CA GLU A 244 -0.85 -8.45 22.73
C GLU A 244 0.18 -9.57 22.46
N THR A 245 -0.27 -10.80 22.27
CA THR A 245 0.60 -11.99 22.17
C THR A 245 1.66 -11.85 21.07
N VAL A 246 1.28 -11.36 19.89
CA VAL A 246 2.22 -11.14 18.77
C VAL A 246 3.22 -10.02 19.10
N HIS A 247 2.72 -8.89 19.61
CA HIS A 247 3.54 -7.76 20.03
C HIS A 247 4.61 -8.18 21.07
N ARG A 248 4.19 -8.86 22.14
CA ARG A 248 5.08 -9.35 23.20
C ARG A 248 6.11 -10.36 22.69
N ALA A 249 5.68 -11.34 21.88
CA ALA A 249 6.57 -12.37 21.36
C ALA A 249 7.65 -11.82 20.41
N ASN A 250 7.42 -10.66 19.80
CA ASN A 250 8.37 -10.02 18.89
C ASN A 250 9.09 -8.81 19.52
N GLY A 251 8.87 -8.53 20.81
CA GLY A 251 9.56 -7.48 21.54
C GLY A 251 9.14 -6.05 21.19
N GLY A 252 7.96 -5.85 20.60
CA GLY A 252 7.45 -4.54 20.21
C GLY A 252 6.57 -4.56 18.95
N ASP A 253 6.42 -3.39 18.33
CA ASP A 253 5.56 -3.20 17.16
C ASP A 253 5.84 -4.21 16.04
N ARG A 254 4.78 -4.91 15.64
CA ARG A 254 4.84 -5.95 14.62
C ARG A 254 3.65 -5.83 13.69
N LEU A 255 3.88 -5.57 12.41
CA LEU A 255 2.81 -5.43 11.43
C LEU A 255 2.14 -6.78 11.18
N ILE A 256 0.90 -6.94 11.63
CA ILE A 256 0.04 -8.06 11.23
C ILE A 256 -0.66 -7.69 9.93
N THR A 257 -0.60 -8.56 8.94
CA THR A 257 -1.22 -8.40 7.61
C THR A 257 -2.25 -9.47 7.31
N GLY A 258 -2.42 -10.45 8.19
CA GLY A 258 -3.47 -11.44 8.03
C GLY A 258 -3.73 -12.31 9.24
N ILE A 259 -4.99 -12.69 9.40
CA ILE A 259 -5.43 -13.61 10.46
C ILE A 259 -6.43 -14.63 9.89
N CYS A 260 -6.31 -15.90 10.25
CA CYS A 260 -7.34 -16.89 9.97
C CYS A 260 -7.39 -17.94 11.08
N PHE A 261 -8.61 -18.38 11.42
CA PHE A 261 -8.79 -19.47 12.36
C PHE A 261 -8.61 -20.82 11.66
N ASP A 262 -7.99 -21.76 12.36
CA ASP A 262 -8.00 -23.16 11.98
C ASP A 262 -9.45 -23.66 11.89
N PRO A 263 -9.88 -24.35 10.81
CA PRO A 263 -11.24 -24.84 10.66
C PRO A 263 -11.70 -25.76 11.79
N ASP A 264 -10.77 -26.43 12.47
CA ASP A 264 -11.06 -27.32 13.61
C ASP A 264 -11.11 -26.57 14.96
N SER A 265 -10.96 -25.24 14.95
CA SER A 265 -11.06 -24.41 16.14
C SER A 265 -12.44 -24.47 16.78
N THR A 266 -12.47 -24.44 18.11
CA THR A 266 -13.71 -24.34 18.90
C THR A 266 -13.68 -23.08 19.77
N PRO A 267 -14.82 -22.60 20.29
CA PRO A 267 -14.83 -21.45 21.21
C PRO A 267 -13.90 -21.61 22.43
N GLY A 268 -13.77 -22.84 22.95
CA GLY A 268 -12.93 -23.15 24.12
C GLY A 268 -11.46 -23.45 23.79
N ALA A 269 -11.15 -23.73 22.53
CA ALA A 269 -9.80 -24.00 22.06
C ALA A 269 -9.59 -23.37 20.67
N PRO A 270 -9.55 -22.04 20.58
CA PRO A 270 -9.30 -21.37 19.31
C PRO A 270 -7.83 -21.55 18.91
N VAL A 271 -7.61 -21.73 17.60
CA VAL A 271 -6.28 -21.76 16.98
C VAL A 271 -6.28 -20.70 15.89
N LEU A 272 -5.48 -19.65 16.07
CA LEU A 272 -5.39 -18.54 15.13
C LEU A 272 -4.01 -18.51 14.46
N TYR A 273 -3.97 -18.59 13.13
CA TYR A 273 -2.78 -18.32 12.36
C TYR A 273 -2.68 -16.83 12.03
N VAL A 274 -1.51 -16.26 12.24
CA VAL A 274 -1.22 -14.84 12.08
C VAL A 274 -0.05 -14.65 11.13
N SER A 275 -0.29 -13.93 10.04
CA SER A 275 0.69 -13.51 9.04
C SER A 275 1.22 -12.13 9.42
N HIS A 276 2.53 -11.98 9.65
CA HIS A 276 3.08 -10.73 10.16
C HIS A 276 4.57 -10.48 9.82
N GLY A 277 5.00 -9.22 9.86
CA GLY A 277 6.35 -8.75 9.54
C GLY A 277 6.80 -7.56 10.41
N GLN A 278 8.03 -7.07 10.21
CA GLN A 278 8.55 -5.84 10.85
C GLN A 278 7.57 -4.65 10.69
N SER A 279 7.35 -3.83 11.71
CA SER A 279 6.42 -2.70 11.57
C SER A 279 7.12 -1.45 11.01
N THR A 280 7.24 -1.37 9.68
CA THR A 280 7.75 -0.18 8.97
C THR A 280 7.18 -0.10 7.56
N ARG A 281 7.03 1.12 7.04
CA ARG A 281 6.58 1.39 5.67
C ARG A 281 7.72 1.50 4.67
N THR A 282 8.95 1.72 5.16
CA THR A 282 10.12 1.99 4.34
C THR A 282 11.37 1.39 4.98
N ALA A 283 12.37 1.07 4.18
CA ALA A 283 13.62 0.49 4.63
C ALA A 283 13.44 -0.76 5.51
N ALA A 284 12.40 -1.56 5.27
CA ALA A 284 12.22 -2.83 5.95
C ALA A 284 13.36 -3.78 5.60
N ASP A 285 13.84 -4.58 6.54
CA ASP A 285 14.81 -5.63 6.23
C ASP A 285 14.15 -6.75 5.43
N ASP A 286 14.95 -7.40 4.59
CA ASP A 286 14.51 -8.61 3.88
C ASP A 286 14.33 -9.77 4.87
N TRP A 287 13.54 -10.77 4.48
CA TRP A 287 13.31 -12.00 5.26
C TRP A 287 12.68 -11.80 6.65
N THR A 288 11.96 -10.69 6.86
CA THR A 288 11.38 -10.38 8.18
C THR A 288 9.98 -10.94 8.39
N GLY A 289 9.35 -11.50 7.35
CA GLY A 289 8.00 -12.03 7.47
C GLY A 289 7.95 -13.38 8.18
N LYS A 290 6.80 -13.66 8.81
CA LYS A 290 6.53 -14.86 9.60
C LYS A 290 5.04 -15.26 9.50
N LEU A 291 4.79 -16.56 9.65
CA LEU A 291 3.49 -17.12 9.97
C LEU A 291 3.58 -17.75 11.35
N SER A 292 2.75 -17.29 12.27
CA SER A 292 2.71 -17.76 13.65
C SER A 292 1.36 -18.32 14.00
N ARG A 293 1.31 -19.16 15.03
CA ARG A 293 0.10 -19.76 15.57
C ARG A 293 -0.10 -19.30 17.01
N LEU A 294 -1.30 -18.83 17.29
CA LEU A 294 -1.76 -18.47 18.63
C LEU A 294 -2.77 -19.52 19.09
N THR A 295 -2.62 -20.02 20.32
CA THR A 295 -3.52 -21.02 20.92
C THR A 295 -3.87 -20.68 22.37
N GLY A 296 -4.81 -21.42 22.94
CA GLY A 296 -5.35 -21.17 24.29
C GLY A 296 -6.64 -20.37 24.23
N ALA A 297 -7.52 -20.50 25.23
CA ALA A 297 -8.83 -19.83 25.25
C ALA A 297 -8.75 -18.30 25.11
N THR A 298 -7.60 -17.72 25.47
CA THR A 298 -7.27 -16.30 25.40
C THR A 298 -6.23 -15.97 24.32
N LEU A 299 -5.83 -16.95 23.49
CA LEU A 299 -4.79 -16.81 22.45
C LEU A 299 -3.45 -16.27 22.98
N ASP A 300 -3.04 -16.72 24.17
CA ASP A 300 -1.84 -16.28 24.88
C ASP A 300 -0.59 -17.13 24.61
N HIS A 301 -0.75 -18.32 24.04
CA HIS A 301 0.36 -19.17 23.61
C HIS A 301 0.80 -18.81 22.20
N TYR A 302 2.08 -18.49 22.01
CA TYR A 302 2.66 -18.11 20.72
C TYR A 302 3.63 -19.16 20.19
N GLN A 303 3.56 -19.45 18.90
CA GLN A 303 4.56 -20.24 18.19
C GLN A 303 4.80 -19.73 16.78
N ASP A 304 6.06 -19.48 16.42
CA ASP A 304 6.46 -19.32 15.02
C ASP A 304 6.27 -20.67 14.30
N VAL A 305 5.47 -20.71 13.23
CA VAL A 305 5.29 -21.90 12.38
C VAL A 305 6.28 -21.84 11.22
N LEU A 306 6.29 -20.70 10.53
CA LEU A 306 7.22 -20.40 9.43
C LEU A 306 7.89 -19.05 9.68
N VAL A 307 9.20 -18.99 9.45
CA VAL A 307 9.99 -17.76 9.55
C VAL A 307 10.79 -17.55 8.27
N GLY A 308 11.23 -16.32 8.01
CA GLY A 308 12.08 -16.04 6.86
C GLY A 308 11.27 -15.90 5.57
N PHE A 309 10.09 -15.29 5.60
CA PHE A 309 9.40 -14.89 4.38
C PHE A 309 10.08 -13.65 3.78
N PRO A 310 10.31 -13.62 2.45
CA PRO A 310 10.85 -12.45 1.80
C PRO A 310 9.86 -11.29 1.88
N ARG A 311 10.41 -10.09 2.03
CA ARG A 311 9.63 -8.87 2.20
C ARG A 311 10.27 -7.74 1.40
N ALA A 312 9.46 -6.88 0.79
CA ALA A 312 9.95 -5.67 0.12
C ALA A 312 10.50 -4.64 1.10
N ALA A 313 11.34 -3.72 0.62
CA ALA A 313 11.78 -2.60 1.43
C ALA A 313 10.61 -1.65 1.81
N ARG A 314 9.47 -1.82 1.14
CA ARG A 314 8.23 -1.05 1.30
C ARG A 314 7.14 -1.88 1.96
N ASP A 315 5.93 -1.81 1.42
CA ASP A 315 4.65 -2.26 1.97
C ASP A 315 4.22 -3.66 1.52
N HIS A 316 4.98 -4.34 0.66
CA HIS A 316 4.71 -5.72 0.28
C HIS A 316 5.38 -6.74 1.22
N LEU A 317 4.59 -7.67 1.76
CA LEU A 317 5.03 -8.77 2.61
C LEU A 317 4.09 -9.98 2.44
N ASN A 318 4.19 -10.98 3.32
CA ASN A 318 3.21 -12.05 3.45
C ASN A 318 1.87 -11.48 3.93
N ASN A 319 0.76 -11.75 3.23
CA ASN A 319 -0.55 -11.14 3.55
C ASN A 319 -1.58 -12.18 4.05
N GLN A 320 -2.88 -11.99 3.80
CA GLN A 320 -3.96 -12.78 4.38
C GLN A 320 -3.88 -14.26 3.98
N PRO A 321 -3.77 -15.18 4.96
CA PRO A 321 -3.86 -16.61 4.69
C PRO A 321 -5.32 -17.09 4.64
N ALA A 322 -5.60 -18.11 3.83
CA ALA A 322 -6.88 -18.83 3.88
C ALA A 322 -6.70 -20.34 3.73
N PHE A 323 -7.54 -21.11 4.41
CA PHE A 323 -7.59 -22.55 4.24
C PHE A 323 -8.26 -22.91 2.92
N GLY A 324 -7.62 -23.80 2.16
CA GLY A 324 -8.19 -24.40 0.97
C GLY A 324 -9.02 -25.64 1.27
N PRO A 325 -9.77 -26.13 0.27
CA PRO A 325 -10.59 -27.32 0.40
C PRO A 325 -9.79 -28.61 0.66
N ASP A 326 -8.47 -28.58 0.43
CA ASP A 326 -7.54 -29.67 0.71
C ASP A 326 -6.93 -29.61 2.12
N GLY A 327 -7.38 -28.67 2.97
CA GLY A 327 -6.89 -28.49 4.33
C GLY A 327 -5.52 -27.80 4.43
N ALA A 328 -4.90 -27.45 3.31
CA ALA A 328 -3.67 -26.66 3.30
C ALA A 328 -3.98 -25.17 3.48
N LEU A 329 -3.00 -24.43 3.99
CA LEU A 329 -3.07 -22.97 4.07
C LEU A 329 -2.49 -22.36 2.79
N TYR A 330 -3.22 -21.43 2.18
CA TYR A 330 -2.80 -20.65 1.01
C TYR A 330 -2.46 -19.25 1.47
N LEU A 331 -1.26 -18.78 1.13
CA LEU A 331 -0.76 -17.49 1.59
C LEU A 331 -0.13 -16.73 0.41
N PRO A 332 -0.62 -15.54 0.06
CA PRO A 332 0.02 -14.67 -0.92
C PRO A 332 1.22 -13.94 -0.29
N ASN A 333 2.35 -13.93 -0.98
CA ASN A 333 3.52 -13.15 -0.62
C ASN A 333 3.81 -12.14 -1.72
N GLY A 334 3.85 -10.86 -1.34
CA GLY A 334 4.12 -9.77 -2.26
C GLY A 334 5.51 -9.84 -2.92
N SER A 335 5.67 -9.07 -3.98
CA SER A 335 6.91 -8.84 -4.71
C SER A 335 7.86 -7.96 -3.92
N ASN A 336 9.15 -8.04 -4.22
CA ASN A 336 10.16 -7.14 -3.66
C ASN A 336 10.35 -5.85 -4.46
N SER A 337 9.98 -5.87 -5.75
CA SER A 337 10.18 -4.78 -6.70
C SER A 337 8.87 -4.31 -7.34
N ALA A 338 8.95 -3.19 -8.07
CA ALA A 338 7.84 -2.66 -8.84
C ALA A 338 7.39 -3.61 -9.96
N MET A 339 8.32 -4.08 -10.80
CA MET A 339 8.00 -4.79 -12.05
C MET A 339 8.89 -6.03 -12.33
N GLY A 340 9.54 -6.57 -11.31
CA GLY A 340 10.24 -7.86 -11.34
C GLY A 340 11.77 -7.76 -11.38
N ASP A 341 12.33 -6.58 -11.65
CA ASP A 341 13.74 -6.28 -11.43
C ASP A 341 13.92 -5.14 -10.42
N ALA A 342 15.08 -5.11 -9.75
CA ALA A 342 15.39 -4.15 -8.71
C ALA A 342 15.29 -2.71 -9.23
N ASP A 343 14.62 -1.85 -8.46
CA ASP A 343 14.45 -0.43 -8.77
C ASP A 343 14.65 0.46 -7.53
N ALA A 344 15.03 1.72 -7.75
CA ALA A 344 15.42 2.62 -6.66
C ALA A 344 14.25 2.97 -5.74
N THR A 345 13.02 3.04 -6.27
CA THR A 345 11.81 3.34 -5.49
C THR A 345 11.54 2.23 -4.49
N TRP A 346 11.76 0.97 -4.88
CA TRP A 346 11.56 -0.23 -4.07
C TRP A 346 12.83 -0.70 -3.33
N GLY A 347 13.82 0.18 -3.18
CA GLY A 347 14.99 -0.04 -2.35
C GLY A 347 16.06 -0.94 -2.98
N ASN A 348 16.07 -1.05 -4.32
CA ASN A 348 16.97 -1.89 -5.10
C ASN A 348 17.02 -3.35 -4.60
N ARG A 349 15.87 -3.87 -4.13
CA ARG A 349 15.77 -5.24 -3.62
C ARG A 349 15.45 -6.20 -4.76
N PRO A 350 16.26 -7.25 -4.98
CA PRO A 350 15.93 -8.28 -5.96
C PRO A 350 14.74 -9.12 -5.48
N GLU A 351 14.01 -9.69 -6.42
CA GLU A 351 13.01 -10.71 -6.12
C GLU A 351 13.65 -11.96 -5.50
N ARG A 352 12.85 -12.72 -4.75
CA ARG A 352 13.21 -14.00 -4.13
C ARG A 352 12.33 -15.12 -4.67
N LYS A 353 12.78 -16.37 -4.56
CA LYS A 353 12.01 -17.55 -5.03
C LYS A 353 10.60 -17.63 -4.43
N LEU A 354 10.39 -17.08 -3.23
CA LEU A 354 9.09 -17.01 -2.56
C LEU A 354 8.43 -15.61 -2.56
N SER A 355 8.96 -14.64 -3.31
CA SER A 355 8.26 -13.35 -3.55
C SER A 355 7.39 -13.41 -4.81
N ALA A 356 6.41 -12.50 -4.89
CA ALA A 356 5.47 -12.40 -6.00
C ALA A 356 4.74 -13.74 -6.32
N CYS A 357 4.20 -14.41 -5.31
CA CYS A 357 3.60 -15.73 -5.46
C CYS A 357 2.47 -16.00 -4.45
N VAL A 358 1.67 -17.02 -4.74
CA VAL A 358 0.82 -17.68 -3.74
C VAL A 358 1.50 -18.98 -3.35
N MET A 359 1.70 -19.19 -2.06
CA MET A 359 2.25 -20.42 -1.50
C MET A 359 1.14 -21.35 -1.04
N ARG A 360 1.37 -22.66 -1.16
CA ARG A 360 0.61 -23.70 -0.48
C ARG A 360 1.44 -24.25 0.67
N ILE A 361 0.88 -24.23 1.88
CA ILE A 361 1.53 -24.61 3.14
C ILE A 361 0.82 -25.84 3.70
N ASP A 362 1.55 -26.95 3.78
CA ASP A 362 1.10 -28.20 4.38
C ASP A 362 1.43 -28.21 5.89
N LEU A 363 0.45 -27.79 6.69
CA LEU A 363 0.58 -27.72 8.15
C LEU A 363 0.78 -29.08 8.80
N ALA A 364 0.24 -30.16 8.22
CA ALA A 364 0.43 -31.52 8.72
C ALA A 364 1.87 -31.98 8.52
N ALA A 365 2.47 -31.68 7.36
CA ALA A 365 3.87 -31.94 7.10
C ALA A 365 4.79 -31.13 8.04
N ILE A 366 4.41 -29.90 8.43
CA ILE A 366 5.17 -29.08 9.39
C ILE A 366 5.06 -29.64 10.81
N GLY A 367 3.84 -29.96 11.25
CA GLY A 367 3.55 -30.42 12.61
C GLY A 367 3.76 -29.32 13.65
N GLN A 368 4.57 -29.62 14.68
CA GLN A 368 4.87 -28.71 15.79
C GLN A 368 6.21 -27.97 15.61
N ARG A 369 6.80 -28.01 14.43
CA ARG A 369 8.13 -27.43 14.15
C ARG A 369 7.99 -25.98 13.70
N THR A 370 9.07 -25.22 13.91
CA THR A 370 9.31 -23.98 13.18
C THR A 370 10.22 -24.27 12.00
N ILE A 371 9.84 -23.83 10.80
CA ILE A 371 10.68 -23.96 9.59
C ILE A 371 11.12 -22.58 9.13
N ASP A 372 12.42 -22.42 8.91
CA ASP A 372 12.97 -21.29 8.17
C ASP A 372 12.85 -21.56 6.68
N ILE A 373 12.08 -20.71 5.99
CA ILE A 373 11.79 -20.82 4.56
C ILE A 373 12.67 -19.88 3.71
N ARG A 374 13.72 -19.28 4.29
CA ARG A 374 14.70 -18.51 3.53
C ARG A 374 15.34 -19.38 2.46
N THR A 375 15.19 -18.96 1.21
CA THR A 375 15.69 -19.68 0.04
C THR A 375 17.16 -19.33 -0.27
N ASP A 376 17.78 -20.14 -1.11
CA ASP A 376 19.21 -20.09 -1.47
C ASP A 376 19.62 -18.82 -2.22
N ASP A 377 18.71 -18.20 -2.96
CA ASP A 377 18.90 -16.87 -3.54
C ASP A 377 18.98 -15.74 -2.50
N GLY A 378 18.63 -16.03 -1.24
CA GLY A 378 18.89 -15.20 -0.06
C GLY A 378 19.93 -15.78 0.91
N GLY A 379 20.66 -16.83 0.50
CA GLY A 379 21.64 -17.53 1.34
C GLY A 379 21.04 -18.47 2.40
N GLY A 380 19.75 -18.82 2.31
CA GLY A 380 19.13 -19.84 3.15
C GLY A 380 19.11 -21.23 2.51
N PRO A 381 18.81 -22.30 3.27
CA PRO A 381 18.86 -23.66 2.74
C PRO A 381 17.52 -24.13 2.14
N TYR A 382 16.45 -23.35 2.23
CA TYR A 382 15.12 -23.81 1.85
C TYR A 382 14.97 -23.93 0.33
N ASN A 383 14.40 -25.04 -0.14
CA ASN A 383 14.07 -25.25 -1.54
C ASN A 383 12.57 -25.55 -1.70
N PRO A 384 11.75 -24.60 -2.18
CA PRO A 384 10.31 -24.78 -2.34
C PRO A 384 9.93 -25.71 -3.51
N PHE A 385 10.92 -26.17 -4.27
CA PHE A 385 10.76 -27.10 -5.40
C PHE A 385 11.22 -28.53 -5.06
N ALA A 386 11.71 -28.76 -3.85
CA ALA A 386 12.11 -30.09 -3.42
C ALA A 386 10.87 -31.01 -3.30
N PRO A 387 10.97 -32.30 -3.70
CA PRO A 387 9.89 -33.26 -3.48
C PRO A 387 9.49 -33.32 -2.00
N GLY A 388 8.19 -33.16 -1.71
CA GLY A 388 7.67 -33.19 -0.35
C GLY A 388 7.98 -31.94 0.49
N ALA A 389 8.44 -30.84 -0.12
CA ALA A 389 8.60 -29.58 0.60
C ALA A 389 7.26 -29.14 1.23
N PRO A 390 7.23 -28.79 2.53
CA PRO A 390 5.97 -28.41 3.20
C PRO A 390 5.43 -27.05 2.76
N VAL A 391 6.25 -26.21 2.13
CA VAL A 391 5.88 -24.93 1.56
C VAL A 391 6.31 -24.92 0.11
N THR A 392 5.34 -24.78 -0.78
CA THR A 392 5.57 -24.82 -2.24
C THR A 392 4.96 -23.60 -2.90
N VAL A 393 5.48 -23.21 -4.06
CA VAL A 393 4.85 -22.19 -4.90
C VAL A 393 3.62 -22.82 -5.56
N TYR A 394 2.43 -22.37 -5.17
CA TYR A 394 1.18 -22.79 -5.80
C TYR A 394 0.97 -22.07 -7.13
N ALA A 395 1.18 -20.75 -7.16
CA ALA A 395 1.11 -19.91 -8.35
C ALA A 395 2.13 -18.77 -8.26
N SER A 396 2.63 -18.29 -9.40
CA SER A 396 3.66 -17.25 -9.46
C SER A 396 3.18 -16.01 -10.22
N GLY A 397 3.98 -14.95 -10.19
CA GLY A 397 3.67 -13.69 -10.87
C GLY A 397 2.54 -12.89 -10.23
N VAL A 398 2.29 -13.10 -8.94
CA VAL A 398 1.27 -12.38 -8.16
C VAL A 398 1.97 -11.23 -7.44
N ARG A 399 1.98 -10.03 -8.03
CA ARG A 399 2.74 -8.87 -7.51
C ARG A 399 2.41 -8.57 -6.05
N ASN A 400 1.15 -8.27 -5.74
CA ASN A 400 0.69 -8.13 -4.36
C ASN A 400 -0.80 -8.42 -4.28
N ALA A 401 -1.16 -9.64 -3.87
CA ALA A 401 -2.51 -9.94 -3.42
C ALA A 401 -2.55 -9.78 -1.90
N TYR A 402 -3.34 -8.83 -1.42
CA TYR A 402 -3.49 -8.63 0.03
C TYR A 402 -4.31 -9.74 0.66
N ASP A 403 -5.30 -10.25 -0.08
CA ASP A 403 -6.21 -11.29 0.38
C ASP A 403 -6.61 -12.23 -0.78
N LEU A 404 -7.13 -13.40 -0.43
CA LEU A 404 -7.62 -14.42 -1.36
C LEU A 404 -8.86 -15.12 -0.77
N VAL A 405 -9.77 -15.54 -1.64
CA VAL A 405 -10.97 -16.27 -1.22
C VAL A 405 -11.16 -17.53 -2.04
N TRP A 406 -11.42 -18.64 -1.34
CA TRP A 406 -11.99 -19.84 -1.95
C TRP A 406 -13.50 -19.68 -2.06
N THR A 407 -14.00 -19.62 -3.29
CA THR A 407 -15.43 -19.54 -3.57
C THR A 407 -16.11 -20.89 -3.32
N ARG A 408 -17.43 -20.89 -3.15
CA ARG A 408 -18.25 -22.10 -2.94
C ARG A 408 -18.12 -23.14 -4.06
N ASP A 409 -17.76 -22.71 -5.28
CA ASP A 409 -17.50 -23.58 -6.43
C ASP A 409 -16.03 -24.00 -6.56
N GLY A 410 -15.20 -23.76 -5.52
CA GLY A 410 -13.84 -24.26 -5.42
C GLY A 410 -12.82 -23.48 -6.26
N LYS A 411 -13.10 -22.22 -6.62
CA LYS A 411 -12.13 -21.34 -7.30
C LYS A 411 -11.41 -20.49 -6.26
N LEU A 412 -10.09 -20.38 -6.39
CA LEU A 412 -9.30 -19.43 -5.63
C LEU A 412 -9.25 -18.10 -6.39
N MET A 413 -9.83 -17.06 -5.81
CA MET A 413 -9.88 -15.71 -6.40
C MET A 413 -8.99 -14.77 -5.60
N ALA A 414 -8.23 -13.91 -6.28
CA ALA A 414 -7.38 -12.92 -5.63
C ALA A 414 -7.37 -11.61 -6.43
N PRO A 415 -7.69 -10.46 -5.81
CA PRO A 415 -7.32 -9.17 -6.36
C PRO A 415 -5.81 -8.97 -6.22
N ILE A 416 -5.18 -8.48 -7.28
CA ILE A 416 -3.74 -8.27 -7.39
C ILE A 416 -3.48 -6.80 -7.67
N ASN A 417 -2.65 -6.17 -6.84
CA ASN A 417 -2.21 -4.80 -7.09
C ASN A 417 -1.17 -4.80 -8.21
N GLY A 418 -1.45 -4.03 -9.26
CA GLY A 418 -0.48 -3.69 -10.29
C GLY A 418 0.58 -2.71 -9.77
N SER A 419 1.50 -2.32 -10.64
CA SER A 419 2.59 -1.41 -10.31
C SER A 419 2.28 0.01 -10.76
N ALA A 420 2.65 1.01 -9.95
CA ALA A 420 2.86 2.35 -10.44
C ALA A 420 4.00 2.39 -11.48
N ALA A 421 4.01 3.42 -12.33
CA ALA A 421 5.08 3.66 -13.30
C ALA A 421 6.45 3.89 -12.63
N GLY A 422 7.52 3.58 -13.37
CA GLY A 422 8.91 3.81 -12.98
C GLY A 422 9.70 2.56 -12.59
N GLY A 423 9.09 1.38 -12.65
CA GLY A 423 9.73 0.10 -12.36
C GLY A 423 10.67 -0.41 -13.46
N ASN A 424 11.38 -1.51 -13.16
CA ASN A 424 12.27 -2.21 -14.06
C ASN A 424 11.79 -3.65 -14.30
N THR A 425 11.98 -4.18 -15.51
CA THR A 425 11.78 -5.60 -15.84
C THR A 425 13.12 -6.27 -16.14
N PRO A 426 13.29 -7.57 -15.82
CA PRO A 426 14.58 -8.24 -15.92
C PRO A 426 14.94 -8.65 -17.36
N GLU A 427 16.24 -8.66 -17.67
CA GLU A 427 16.76 -9.32 -18.89
C GLU A 427 16.80 -10.84 -18.68
N SER A 428 16.42 -11.59 -19.71
CA SER A 428 16.60 -13.05 -19.72
C SER A 428 18.09 -13.45 -19.91
N PRO A 429 18.54 -14.61 -19.40
CA PRO A 429 19.90 -15.10 -19.62
C PRO A 429 20.30 -15.26 -21.09
N LYS A 430 19.32 -15.55 -21.97
CA LYS A 430 19.52 -15.67 -23.41
C LYS A 430 19.52 -14.33 -24.15
N ARG A 431 19.13 -13.24 -23.47
CA ARG A 431 18.97 -11.88 -24.01
C ARG A 431 17.94 -11.78 -25.14
N ASP A 432 17.04 -12.76 -25.24
CA ASP A 432 15.90 -12.73 -26.16
C ASP A 432 14.72 -11.93 -25.60
N ILE A 433 14.62 -11.84 -24.27
CA ILE A 433 13.78 -10.89 -23.55
C ILE A 433 14.68 -9.78 -22.99
N PRO A 434 14.58 -8.53 -23.49
CA PRO A 434 15.39 -7.41 -23.02
C PRO A 434 14.89 -6.87 -21.68
N ALA A 435 15.79 -6.32 -20.86
CA ALA A 435 15.39 -5.53 -19.70
C ALA A 435 14.71 -4.23 -20.16
N LEU A 436 13.66 -3.83 -19.45
CA LEU A 436 13.10 -2.49 -19.54
C LEU A 436 13.46 -1.72 -18.28
N HIS A 437 13.97 -0.52 -18.46
CA HIS A 437 14.28 0.37 -17.34
C HIS A 437 13.31 1.52 -17.31
N ASN A 438 12.92 1.91 -16.10
CA ASN A 438 12.14 3.12 -15.88
C ASN A 438 10.83 3.12 -16.70
N VAL A 439 10.12 2.00 -16.69
CA VAL A 439 8.92 1.75 -17.50
C VAL A 439 7.85 2.77 -17.13
N ARG A 440 7.45 3.66 -18.05
CA ARG A 440 6.49 4.76 -17.79
C ARG A 440 5.04 4.35 -18.04
N LEU A 441 4.78 3.09 -17.73
CA LEU A 441 3.48 2.46 -17.80
C LEU A 441 3.05 2.04 -16.40
N THR A 442 1.85 2.47 -16.00
CA THR A 442 1.20 1.96 -14.79
C THR A 442 0.47 0.67 -15.16
N ILE A 443 0.73 -0.40 -14.42
CA ILE A 443 0.08 -1.69 -14.62
C ILE A 443 -1.24 -1.68 -13.82
N PRO A 444 -2.39 -1.95 -14.47
CA PRO A 444 -3.68 -2.00 -13.79
C PRO A 444 -3.72 -3.04 -12.68
N ASP A 445 -4.46 -2.68 -11.64
CA ASP A 445 -4.91 -3.62 -10.64
C ASP A 445 -5.96 -4.54 -11.26
N HIS A 446 -5.94 -5.81 -10.89
CA HIS A 446 -6.75 -6.81 -11.58
C HIS A 446 -7.19 -7.96 -10.68
N LEU A 447 -8.29 -8.62 -11.04
CA LEU A 447 -8.80 -9.82 -10.38
C LEU A 447 -8.30 -11.05 -11.13
N ALA A 448 -7.73 -12.01 -10.42
CA ALA A 448 -7.25 -13.26 -10.99
C ALA A 448 -7.96 -14.48 -10.37
N ARG A 449 -8.19 -15.50 -11.21
CA ARG A 449 -8.46 -16.86 -10.75
C ARG A 449 -7.13 -17.59 -10.63
N ILE A 450 -6.72 -17.87 -9.39
CA ILE A 450 -5.44 -18.50 -9.07
C ILE A 450 -5.53 -20.02 -9.26
N GLU A 451 -4.66 -20.56 -10.10
CA GLU A 451 -4.60 -21.97 -10.50
C GLU A 451 -3.18 -22.51 -10.27
N PRO A 452 -3.04 -23.80 -9.95
CA PRO A 452 -1.73 -24.39 -9.65
C PRO A 452 -0.79 -24.32 -10.86
N GLY A 453 0.44 -23.87 -10.62
CA GLY A 453 1.51 -23.79 -11.61
C GLY A 453 1.34 -22.74 -12.70
N ARG A 454 0.39 -21.80 -12.55
CA ARG A 454 0.17 -20.67 -13.46
C ARG A 454 0.95 -19.42 -13.04
N TYR A 455 1.16 -18.54 -14.02
CA TYR A 455 1.87 -17.27 -13.87
C TYR A 455 0.91 -16.10 -14.12
N TYR A 456 0.95 -15.07 -13.26
CA TYR A 456 -0.02 -13.96 -13.26
C TYR A 456 0.56 -12.59 -13.64
N GLY A 457 1.77 -12.57 -14.19
CA GLY A 457 2.28 -11.39 -14.92
C GLY A 457 3.40 -10.61 -14.26
N HIS A 458 3.71 -10.79 -12.97
CA HIS A 458 4.87 -10.13 -12.34
C HIS A 458 6.17 -10.94 -12.48
N PRO A 459 7.22 -10.45 -13.17
CA PRO A 459 8.44 -11.22 -13.38
C PRO A 459 9.16 -11.57 -12.09
N ASN A 460 9.88 -12.69 -12.09
CA ASN A 460 10.77 -13.07 -11.02
C ASN A 460 11.97 -13.84 -11.61
N PRO A 461 13.13 -13.17 -11.80
CA PRO A 461 14.28 -13.79 -12.44
C PRO A 461 14.87 -14.95 -11.62
N SER A 462 14.62 -15.03 -10.31
CA SER A 462 15.03 -16.17 -9.47
C SER A 462 14.31 -17.48 -9.80
N ARG A 463 13.18 -17.39 -10.54
CA ARG A 463 12.39 -18.52 -11.04
C ARG A 463 12.43 -18.67 -12.56
N GLY A 464 13.24 -17.89 -13.26
CA GLY A 464 13.26 -17.91 -14.73
C GLY A 464 12.03 -17.27 -15.38
N GLU A 465 11.38 -16.35 -14.68
CA GLU A 465 10.19 -15.61 -15.14
C GLU A 465 10.62 -14.19 -15.50
N TYR A 466 10.52 -13.80 -16.77
CA TYR A 466 11.10 -12.54 -17.27
C TYR A 466 10.10 -11.58 -17.92
N VAL A 467 8.96 -12.09 -18.41
CA VAL A 467 7.99 -11.28 -19.17
C VAL A 467 6.93 -10.69 -18.24
N LEU A 468 6.79 -9.36 -18.27
CA LEU A 468 5.75 -8.63 -17.54
C LEU A 468 4.42 -8.73 -18.31
N MET A 469 3.34 -9.09 -17.61
CA MET A 469 1.97 -9.22 -18.13
C MET A 469 1.93 -10.01 -19.46
N GLY A 470 1.29 -9.47 -20.51
CA GLY A 470 1.13 -10.12 -21.80
C GLY A 470 2.35 -10.08 -22.72
N GLY A 471 3.47 -9.46 -22.32
CA GLY A 471 4.57 -9.18 -23.25
C GLY A 471 4.14 -8.23 -24.37
N ASN A 472 4.77 -8.27 -25.54
CA ASN A 472 4.33 -7.52 -26.72
C ASN A 472 4.27 -8.47 -27.94
N PRO A 473 3.22 -9.30 -28.07
CA PRO A 473 3.24 -10.45 -28.97
C PRO A 473 3.19 -10.06 -30.45
N THR A 474 2.43 -9.02 -30.79
CA THR A 474 2.20 -8.55 -32.17
C THR A 474 2.34 -7.03 -32.26
N ASP A 475 2.28 -6.47 -33.47
CA ASP A 475 2.20 -5.03 -33.70
C ASP A 475 0.77 -4.47 -33.57
N GLY A 476 -0.22 -5.35 -33.45
CA GLY A 476 -1.60 -5.00 -33.10
C GLY A 476 -1.74 -4.68 -31.62
N ILE A 477 -2.57 -3.68 -31.32
CA ILE A 477 -2.91 -3.27 -29.96
C ILE A 477 -3.70 -4.38 -29.25
N ASP A 478 -3.18 -4.88 -28.14
CA ASP A 478 -3.95 -5.69 -27.18
C ASP A 478 -4.03 -5.06 -25.77
N PRO A 479 -5.11 -5.30 -25.00
CA PRO A 479 -5.33 -4.59 -23.73
C PRO A 479 -4.27 -4.84 -22.65
N ILE A 480 -3.51 -5.92 -22.76
CA ILE A 480 -2.65 -6.47 -21.70
C ILE A 480 -1.18 -6.55 -22.13
N GLU A 481 -0.83 -5.97 -23.28
CA GLU A 481 0.52 -5.88 -23.82
C GLU A 481 1.38 -4.89 -23.01
N VAL A 482 2.67 -5.14 -22.88
CA VAL A 482 3.63 -4.12 -22.44
C VAL A 482 4.36 -3.65 -23.69
N ASN A 483 3.78 -2.65 -24.37
CA ASN A 483 4.23 -2.16 -25.68
C ASN A 483 5.66 -1.58 -25.71
N ARG A 484 6.31 -1.49 -24.55
CA ARG A 484 7.72 -1.14 -24.39
C ARG A 484 8.67 -2.28 -24.76
N TYR A 485 8.20 -3.53 -24.73
CA TYR A 485 8.94 -4.63 -25.32
C TYR A 485 8.95 -4.51 -26.85
N PRO A 486 10.00 -5.01 -27.53
CA PRO A 486 9.94 -5.22 -28.97
C PRO A 486 8.74 -6.12 -29.34
N VAL A 487 8.16 -5.89 -30.50
CA VAL A 487 7.14 -6.80 -31.06
C VAL A 487 7.73 -8.21 -31.19
N GLY A 488 6.96 -9.22 -30.78
CA GLY A 488 7.33 -10.64 -30.79
C GLY A 488 7.68 -11.21 -29.41
N ILE A 489 7.69 -10.39 -28.35
CA ILE A 489 7.85 -10.90 -26.98
C ILE A 489 6.53 -11.53 -26.53
N LEU A 490 6.47 -12.86 -26.56
CA LEU A 490 5.30 -13.61 -26.11
C LEU A 490 5.13 -13.53 -24.59
N PRO A 491 3.91 -13.71 -24.05
CA PRO A 491 3.71 -13.85 -22.61
C PRO A 491 4.54 -15.01 -22.05
N GLN A 492 4.94 -14.90 -20.78
CA GLN A 492 5.65 -15.97 -20.08
C GLN A 492 4.88 -17.30 -20.18
N SER A 493 5.61 -18.42 -20.25
CA SER A 493 4.99 -19.74 -20.26
C SER A 493 3.99 -19.91 -19.11
N ARG A 494 2.82 -20.51 -19.40
CA ARG A 494 1.72 -20.74 -18.44
C ARG A 494 1.09 -19.47 -17.88
N TRP A 495 1.33 -18.32 -18.51
CA TRP A 495 0.63 -17.09 -18.17
C TRP A 495 -0.88 -17.25 -18.30
N LYS A 496 -1.61 -16.57 -17.42
CA LYS A 496 -3.06 -16.44 -17.44
C LYS A 496 -3.42 -14.97 -17.42
N PRO A 497 -4.29 -14.51 -18.35
CA PRO A 497 -4.79 -13.15 -18.30
C PRO A 497 -5.70 -12.95 -17.08
N PRO A 498 -5.91 -11.69 -16.66
CA PRO A 498 -6.87 -11.38 -15.62
C PRO A 498 -8.31 -11.81 -15.97
N VAL A 499 -9.12 -12.01 -14.92
CA VAL A 499 -10.56 -12.20 -15.03
C VAL A 499 -11.27 -10.86 -15.17
N ALA A 500 -10.78 -9.83 -14.46
CA ALA A 500 -11.30 -8.47 -14.52
C ALA A 500 -10.18 -7.47 -14.24
N GLU A 501 -10.34 -6.23 -14.69
CA GLU A 501 -9.49 -5.10 -14.34
C GLU A 501 -10.26 -4.15 -13.41
N PHE A 502 -9.60 -3.65 -12.37
CA PHE A 502 -10.14 -2.59 -11.52
C PHE A 502 -9.77 -1.20 -12.04
N GLY A 503 -8.73 -1.13 -12.89
CA GLY A 503 -8.10 0.12 -13.32
C GLY A 503 -6.78 0.38 -12.57
N SER A 504 -6.22 1.57 -12.76
CA SER A 504 -4.92 1.95 -12.18
C SER A 504 -5.05 2.57 -10.79
N ASN A 505 -4.14 2.22 -9.89
CA ASN A 505 -3.98 2.82 -8.55
C ASN A 505 -5.23 2.71 -7.64
N ILE A 506 -6.04 1.68 -7.85
CA ILE A 506 -7.17 1.30 -7.02
C ILE A 506 -6.68 0.64 -5.73
N SER A 507 -5.65 -0.20 -5.82
CA SER A 507 -5.16 -1.05 -4.73
C SER A 507 -6.28 -1.93 -4.15
N PRO A 508 -6.82 -2.90 -4.90
CA PRO A 508 -7.82 -3.81 -4.39
C PRO A 508 -7.18 -4.77 -3.34
N CYS A 509 -7.77 -4.87 -2.16
CA CYS A 509 -7.18 -5.57 -1.02
C CYS A 509 -8.08 -6.72 -0.54
N GLY A 510 -8.74 -6.59 0.61
CA GLY A 510 -9.64 -7.62 1.16
C GLY A 510 -10.70 -8.10 0.17
N ILE A 511 -10.96 -9.41 0.19
CA ILE A 511 -11.94 -10.05 -0.68
C ILE A 511 -12.73 -11.12 0.08
N ILE A 512 -14.06 -11.09 -0.06
CA ILE A 512 -14.92 -12.20 0.38
C ILE A 512 -15.87 -12.61 -0.74
N GLU A 513 -16.35 -13.85 -0.67
CA GLU A 513 -17.60 -14.21 -1.35
C GLU A 513 -18.74 -13.97 -0.36
N TYR A 514 -19.73 -13.15 -0.74
CA TYR A 514 -20.92 -12.97 0.07
C TYR A 514 -21.71 -14.28 0.11
N LYS A 515 -21.91 -14.82 1.32
CA LYS A 515 -22.66 -16.04 1.57
C LYS A 515 -23.95 -15.68 2.28
N GLY A 516 -25.10 -16.02 1.71
CA GLY A 516 -26.38 -15.78 2.36
C GLY A 516 -26.41 -16.31 3.79
N SER A 517 -26.99 -15.54 4.71
CA SER A 517 -27.08 -15.89 6.14
C SER A 517 -28.49 -15.57 6.66
N GLY A 518 -29.30 -16.60 6.89
CA GLY A 518 -30.71 -16.45 7.26
C GLY A 518 -31.57 -15.86 6.13
N ARG A 519 -31.40 -14.56 5.83
CA ARG A 519 -32.01 -13.85 4.70
C ARG A 519 -31.01 -13.72 3.55
N THR A 520 -31.25 -14.41 2.45
CA THR A 520 -30.44 -14.30 1.23
C THR A 520 -30.67 -12.95 0.56
N LEU A 521 -29.63 -12.12 0.51
CA LEU A 521 -29.65 -10.89 -0.29
C LEU A 521 -29.48 -11.23 -1.78
N PRO A 522 -29.93 -10.35 -2.71
CA PRO A 522 -29.74 -10.54 -4.16
C PRO A 522 -28.27 -10.55 -4.65
N ILE A 523 -27.32 -10.50 -3.72
CA ILE A 523 -25.87 -10.52 -3.97
C ILE A 523 -25.22 -11.81 -3.46
N ASP A 524 -26.00 -12.85 -3.14
CA ASP A 524 -25.45 -14.15 -2.80
C ASP A 524 -24.56 -14.69 -3.92
N GLY A 525 -23.34 -15.08 -3.55
CA GLY A 525 -22.30 -15.52 -4.49
C GLY A 525 -21.53 -14.39 -5.17
N ALA A 526 -21.84 -13.12 -4.88
CA ALA A 526 -21.02 -12.01 -5.35
C ALA A 526 -19.68 -11.98 -4.60
N LEU A 527 -18.60 -11.66 -5.32
CA LEU A 527 -17.36 -11.26 -4.67
C LEU A 527 -17.50 -9.81 -4.21
N MET A 528 -17.09 -9.53 -2.98
CA MET A 528 -16.98 -8.18 -2.43
C MET A 528 -15.50 -7.86 -2.27
N VAL A 529 -15.04 -6.74 -2.84
CA VAL A 529 -13.62 -6.36 -2.83
C VAL A 529 -13.43 -4.95 -2.30
N CYS A 530 -12.62 -4.81 -1.26
CA CYS A 530 -12.17 -3.51 -0.74
C CYS A 530 -11.25 -2.83 -1.75
N ARG A 531 -11.57 -1.59 -2.14
CA ARG A 531 -10.72 -0.73 -2.97
C ARG A 531 -10.04 0.30 -2.09
N TYR A 532 -8.81 0.01 -1.67
CA TYR A 532 -8.10 0.74 -0.61
C TYR A 532 -7.78 2.18 -1.00
N SER A 533 -7.21 2.39 -2.19
CA SER A 533 -6.66 3.69 -2.58
C SER A 533 -7.66 4.50 -3.40
N GLY A 534 -7.84 4.15 -4.68
CA GLY A 534 -8.88 4.71 -5.55
C GLY A 534 -10.23 4.07 -5.27
N GLY A 535 -11.32 4.84 -5.39
CA GLY A 535 -12.69 4.38 -5.06
C GLY A 535 -13.02 4.52 -3.58
N LYS A 536 -12.14 4.04 -2.67
CA LYS A 536 -12.34 4.03 -1.21
C LYS A 536 -13.70 3.45 -0.80
N ASP A 537 -14.02 2.32 -1.38
CA ASP A 537 -15.31 1.65 -1.29
C ASP A 537 -15.14 0.12 -1.32
N VAL A 538 -16.26 -0.59 -1.28
CA VAL A 538 -16.34 -2.04 -1.51
C VAL A 538 -17.16 -2.23 -2.79
N CYS A 539 -16.52 -2.76 -3.82
CA CYS A 539 -17.18 -3.09 -5.09
C CYS A 539 -17.71 -4.53 -5.07
N LEU A 540 -18.68 -4.81 -5.94
CA LEU A 540 -19.20 -6.16 -6.15
C LEU A 540 -18.84 -6.69 -7.53
N PHE A 541 -18.41 -7.94 -7.62
CA PHE A 541 -18.48 -8.70 -8.86
C PHE A 541 -19.66 -9.67 -8.79
N LEU A 542 -20.66 -9.46 -9.65
CA LEU A 542 -21.85 -10.28 -9.66
C LEU A 542 -21.59 -11.59 -10.43
N PRO A 543 -22.02 -12.75 -9.89
CA PRO A 543 -21.82 -14.02 -10.56
C PRO A 543 -22.71 -14.13 -11.80
N GLY A 544 -22.10 -14.51 -12.92
CA GLY A 544 -22.78 -14.95 -14.12
C GLY A 544 -23.35 -16.37 -13.98
N ARG A 545 -24.24 -16.75 -14.88
CA ARG A 545 -24.89 -18.09 -14.87
C ARG A 545 -23.91 -19.25 -15.10
N ASP A 546 -22.75 -18.96 -15.66
CA ASP A 546 -21.64 -19.88 -15.96
C ASP A 546 -20.49 -19.81 -14.93
N GLY A 547 -20.68 -19.06 -13.84
CA GLY A 547 -19.64 -18.82 -12.84
C GLY A 547 -18.52 -17.89 -13.31
N SER A 548 -18.73 -17.14 -14.41
CA SER A 548 -17.95 -15.96 -14.75
C SER A 548 -18.39 -14.76 -13.90
N PHE A 549 -17.66 -13.65 -13.91
CA PHE A 549 -18.12 -12.39 -13.33
C PHE A 549 -18.40 -11.45 -14.50
N GLY A 550 -19.67 -11.17 -14.78
CA GLY A 550 -20.05 -10.40 -15.97
C GLY A 550 -20.01 -8.88 -15.75
N GLU A 551 -20.03 -8.45 -14.50
CA GLU A 551 -20.26 -7.06 -14.13
C GLU A 551 -19.61 -6.71 -12.78
N MET A 552 -18.93 -5.57 -12.74
CA MET A 552 -18.48 -4.92 -11.53
C MET A 552 -19.45 -3.79 -11.17
N VAL A 553 -19.88 -3.72 -9.91
CA VAL A 553 -20.83 -2.73 -9.42
C VAL A 553 -20.22 -1.91 -8.28
N THR A 554 -20.30 -0.58 -8.39
CA THR A 554 -19.84 0.38 -7.38
C THR A 554 -20.93 1.40 -7.04
N GLY A 555 -20.71 2.24 -6.02
CA GLY A 555 -21.69 3.26 -5.61
C GLY A 555 -22.92 2.69 -4.88
N ILE A 556 -22.82 1.47 -4.34
CA ILE A 556 -23.87 0.86 -3.53
C ILE A 556 -23.96 1.60 -2.20
N ASP A 557 -25.17 2.02 -1.81
CA ASP A 557 -25.41 2.78 -0.59
C ASP A 557 -24.84 2.05 0.63
N GLY A 558 -24.01 2.76 1.41
CA GLY A 558 -23.31 2.23 2.59
C GLY A 558 -21.97 1.57 2.29
N LEU A 559 -21.67 1.20 1.03
CA LEU A 559 -20.42 0.55 0.64
C LEU A 559 -19.33 1.50 0.13
N PHE A 560 -19.49 2.82 0.22
CA PHE A 560 -18.48 3.79 -0.25
C PHE A 560 -18.15 4.86 0.77
N GLY A 561 -17.09 5.63 0.54
CA GLY A 561 -16.68 6.73 1.43
C GLY A 561 -15.95 6.25 2.68
N PHE A 562 -15.26 5.12 2.60
CA PHE A 562 -14.32 4.69 3.62
C PHE A 562 -13.03 5.53 3.57
N ALA A 563 -12.21 5.41 4.60
CA ALA A 563 -10.85 5.92 4.61
C ALA A 563 -9.90 4.73 4.60
N ASP A 564 -9.45 4.39 3.39
CA ASP A 564 -8.51 3.31 3.08
C ASP A 564 -8.97 1.94 3.64
N PRO A 565 -10.10 1.39 3.13
CA PRO A 565 -10.60 0.08 3.54
C PRO A 565 -9.63 -1.01 3.08
N LEU A 566 -9.11 -1.80 4.02
CA LEU A 566 -8.02 -2.75 3.73
C LEU A 566 -8.48 -4.21 3.74
N ASP A 567 -9.38 -4.57 4.65
CA ASP A 567 -9.93 -5.92 4.77
C ASP A 567 -11.42 -5.90 5.14
N LEU A 568 -12.14 -6.98 4.87
CA LEU A 568 -13.55 -7.15 5.24
C LEU A 568 -13.91 -8.60 5.56
N VAL A 569 -14.84 -8.79 6.50
CA VAL A 569 -15.37 -10.12 6.82
C VAL A 569 -16.90 -10.08 6.93
N GLN A 570 -17.54 -11.18 6.54
CA GLN A 570 -18.95 -11.42 6.84
C GLN A 570 -19.10 -12.30 8.07
N HIS A 571 -19.92 -11.88 9.02
CA HIS A 571 -20.28 -12.71 10.15
C HIS A 571 -21.27 -13.81 9.71
N PRO A 572 -20.95 -15.11 9.91
CA PRO A 572 -21.65 -16.21 9.27
C PRO A 572 -23.10 -16.41 9.75
N VAL A 573 -23.41 -16.01 10.99
CA VAL A 573 -24.77 -16.17 11.56
C VAL A 573 -25.70 -15.03 11.18
N ASN A 574 -25.32 -13.77 11.46
CA ASN A 574 -26.19 -12.60 11.26
C ASN A 574 -26.05 -11.92 9.89
N GLY A 575 -24.98 -12.21 9.13
CA GLY A 575 -24.72 -11.63 7.82
C GLY A 575 -24.20 -10.21 7.79
N HIS A 576 -23.88 -9.64 8.95
CA HIS A 576 -23.27 -8.32 9.04
C HIS A 576 -21.86 -8.35 8.50
N LEU A 577 -21.46 -7.26 7.84
CA LEU A 577 -20.10 -7.11 7.34
C LEU A 577 -19.33 -6.17 8.27
N TYR A 578 -18.04 -6.45 8.43
CA TYR A 578 -17.13 -5.60 9.19
C TYR A 578 -15.96 -5.24 8.28
N VAL A 579 -15.68 -3.95 8.14
CA VAL A 579 -14.62 -3.43 7.28
C VAL A 579 -13.51 -2.83 8.14
N ALA A 580 -12.29 -3.31 7.98
CA ALA A 580 -11.10 -2.72 8.56
C ALA A 580 -10.71 -1.46 7.77
N GLU A 581 -10.87 -0.28 8.37
CA GLU A 581 -10.45 0.98 7.78
C GLU A 581 -9.07 1.37 8.33
N PHE A 582 -8.04 1.20 7.49
CA PHE A 582 -6.67 1.51 7.86
C PHE A 582 -6.47 3.01 8.06
N GLY A 583 -6.90 3.82 7.08
CA GLY A 583 -6.82 5.28 7.12
C GLY A 583 -7.85 5.89 8.06
N GLY A 584 -9.02 5.25 8.19
CA GLY A 584 -10.09 5.64 9.11
C GLY A 584 -9.80 5.32 10.57
N LYS A 585 -8.79 4.47 10.82
CA LYS A 585 -8.36 4.02 12.15
C LYS A 585 -9.51 3.44 12.99
N ARG A 586 -10.35 2.62 12.37
CA ARG A 586 -11.55 2.01 12.99
C ARG A 586 -11.94 0.74 12.25
N VAL A 587 -12.81 -0.04 12.86
CA VAL A 587 -13.62 -1.04 12.15
C VAL A 587 -15.03 -0.48 11.98
N THR A 588 -15.62 -0.69 10.81
CA THR A 588 -16.96 -0.20 10.49
C THR A 588 -17.90 -1.35 10.22
N LEU A 589 -19.06 -1.33 10.88
CA LEU A 589 -20.14 -2.29 10.68
C LEU A 589 -21.00 -1.86 9.48
N LEU A 590 -21.32 -2.82 8.61
CA LEU A 590 -22.29 -2.66 7.53
C LEU A 590 -23.46 -3.61 7.76
N ARG A 591 -24.63 -3.02 7.98
CA ARG A 591 -25.89 -3.75 8.17
C ARG A 591 -26.75 -3.62 6.92
N ALA A 592 -27.16 -4.74 6.32
CA ALA A 592 -28.05 -4.69 5.16
C ALA A 592 -29.41 -4.09 5.55
N LYS A 593 -29.85 -3.04 4.85
CA LYS A 593 -31.14 -2.41 5.08
C LYS A 593 -32.29 -3.36 4.70
N PRO A 594 -33.35 -3.48 5.50
CA PRO A 594 -34.55 -4.21 5.08
C PRO A 594 -35.13 -3.61 3.81
N GLN A 595 -35.26 -4.43 2.74
CA GLN A 595 -35.72 -3.97 1.42
C GLN A 595 -34.90 -2.78 0.86
N GLY A 596 -33.62 -2.69 1.25
CA GLY A 596 -32.74 -1.61 0.81
C GLY A 596 -32.52 -1.64 -0.70
N VAL A 597 -32.68 -0.48 -1.33
CA VAL A 597 -32.40 -0.28 -2.76
C VAL A 597 -31.42 0.86 -2.89
N SER A 598 -30.26 0.59 -3.50
CA SER A 598 -29.35 1.64 -3.94
C SER A 598 -29.89 2.25 -5.22
N SER A 599 -30.14 3.55 -5.21
CA SER A 599 -30.80 4.27 -6.32
C SER A 599 -29.83 4.74 -7.41
N ARG A 600 -28.52 4.70 -7.15
CA ARG A 600 -27.50 5.24 -8.05
C ARG A 600 -26.21 4.42 -7.99
N VAL A 601 -26.25 3.23 -8.59
CA VAL A 601 -25.06 2.37 -8.74
C VAL A 601 -24.42 2.55 -10.11
N TYR A 602 -23.12 2.29 -10.18
CA TYR A 602 -22.34 2.30 -11.42
C TYR A 602 -21.99 0.88 -11.79
N ARG A 603 -22.21 0.55 -13.06
CA ARG A 603 -22.13 -0.80 -13.61
C ARG A 603 -21.10 -0.81 -14.72
N GLU A 604 -20.05 -1.60 -14.55
CA GLU A 604 -18.95 -1.73 -15.48
C GLU A 604 -18.92 -3.17 -16.00
N LYS A 605 -18.88 -3.34 -17.33
CA LYS A 605 -18.72 -4.67 -17.92
C LYS A 605 -17.34 -5.19 -17.53
N VAL A 606 -17.31 -6.43 -17.03
CA VAL A 606 -16.04 -7.11 -16.75
C VAL A 606 -15.39 -7.50 -18.08
N GLY A 607 -14.19 -6.99 -18.32
CA GLY A 607 -13.38 -7.27 -19.49
C GLY A 607 -12.01 -6.63 -19.37
N LEU A 608 -11.08 -7.03 -20.23
CA LEU A 608 -9.75 -6.43 -20.36
C LEU A 608 -9.93 -5.18 -21.22
N GLY A 609 -9.81 -4.00 -20.62
CA GLY A 609 -10.50 -2.81 -21.13
C GLY A 609 -9.62 -1.60 -21.40
N MET A 610 -8.38 -1.56 -20.89
CA MET A 610 -7.53 -0.38 -21.01
C MET A 610 -6.15 -0.81 -21.46
N GLY A 611 -5.89 -0.72 -22.77
CA GLY A 611 -4.59 -0.95 -23.35
C GLY A 611 -3.48 -0.28 -22.53
N LEU A 612 -2.49 -1.08 -22.20
CA LEU A 612 -1.27 -0.70 -21.50
C LEU A 612 -0.37 0.14 -22.44
N HIS A 613 -0.81 1.34 -22.80
CA HIS A 613 -0.08 2.24 -23.69
C HIS A 613 0.37 3.50 -22.97
N GLU A 614 1.63 3.88 -23.16
CA GLU A 614 2.07 5.25 -22.86
C GLU A 614 1.39 6.24 -23.80
N THR A 615 0.68 7.24 -23.25
CA THR A 615 0.39 8.46 -24.00
C THR A 615 1.71 9.14 -24.37
N PRO A 616 1.92 9.57 -25.63
CA PRO A 616 3.17 10.20 -26.04
C PRO A 616 3.50 11.38 -25.13
N ALA A 617 4.68 11.35 -24.50
CA ALA A 617 5.19 12.48 -23.74
C ALA A 617 5.16 13.73 -24.64
N GLY A 618 4.52 14.79 -24.15
CA GLY A 618 4.26 16.01 -24.92
C GLY A 618 5.52 16.51 -25.63
N LYS A 619 5.46 16.53 -26.97
CA LYS A 619 6.28 17.47 -27.75
C LYS A 619 6.02 18.85 -27.15
N HIS A 620 7.09 19.57 -26.82
CA HIS A 620 7.10 20.95 -26.35
C HIS A 620 5.88 21.73 -26.85
N ILE A 621 4.92 21.98 -25.95
CA ILE A 621 3.86 22.94 -26.20
C ILE A 621 4.54 24.28 -26.41
N ALA A 622 4.33 24.86 -27.58
CA ALA A 622 4.83 26.17 -27.96
C ALA A 622 4.48 27.20 -26.89
N LYS A 623 5.38 28.18 -26.69
CA LYS A 623 5.15 29.34 -25.83
C LYS A 623 3.76 29.93 -26.11
N PRO A 624 2.97 30.31 -25.08
CA PRO A 624 1.80 31.13 -25.32
C PRO A 624 2.28 32.50 -25.82
N GLU A 625 1.84 32.87 -27.01
CA GLU A 625 1.92 34.22 -27.53
C GLU A 625 1.20 35.16 -26.55
N GLY A 626 1.84 36.30 -26.26
CA GLY A 626 1.29 37.33 -25.40
C GLY A 626 0.25 38.14 -26.17
N ASP A 627 -0.95 38.24 -25.61
CA ASP A 627 -1.91 39.27 -25.99
C ASP A 627 -1.70 40.50 -25.09
N ASP A 628 -1.02 41.50 -25.64
CA ASP A 628 -1.16 42.90 -25.24
C ASP A 628 -2.52 43.40 -25.75
N ALA A 629 -3.52 43.48 -24.88
CA ALA A 629 -4.73 44.26 -25.14
C ALA A 629 -4.63 45.59 -24.39
N ARG A 630 -4.48 46.66 -25.18
CA ARG A 630 -4.46 48.06 -24.77
C ARG A 630 -5.81 48.48 -24.20
N GLU A 631 -5.74 49.33 -23.18
CA GLU A 631 -6.81 50.21 -22.72
C GLU A 631 -7.28 51.12 -23.86
N ASP A 632 -8.59 51.18 -24.06
CA ASP A 632 -9.38 52.39 -24.25
C ASP A 632 -10.75 52.17 -23.56
#